data_AF-A0A9P3MFZ9-F1
#
_entry.id   AF-A0A9P3MFZ9-F1
#
_cell.length_a   1.000
_cell.length_b   1.000
_cell.length_c   1.000
_cell.angle_alpha   90.00
_cell.angle_beta   90.00
_cell.angle_gamma   90.00
#
_symmetry.space_group_name_H-M   'P 1'
#
loop_
_entity.id
_entity.type
_entity.pdbx_description
1 polymer ?
#
loop_
_entity_poly.entity_id
_entity_poly.type
_entity_poly.pdbx_seq_one_letter_code
_entity_poly.pdbx_strand_id
1 'polypeptide(L)'
;MAQEVVEACAQQQWSRAVKLLTSQITEAEEASGSPAEIAMSLCNRAWCYLHLDLNKHALKDATRATQLAPSQPLAFMRQGAAWLALGKKDEAKAAFAQGYQAATTTATTAATLHASSSVDLEFALRLHMLSIDPSSPLSPTSKLRSPSHQAQSASAGNASFASADSPRADAPVSSPRAPTAAAAGQNGSVIVETGSGDASPGKAKGKGMNGEVATGEGGKVGGGASPSEQKKEGKKKASGEGSGGGKGLGARGSLALDLMISLGINQVNSGKLDDAVKTFDQVLESDSRALGALVGRGTARALQRKLKEAVADFTAAIEIEPRAAEAWKRRAQARAALGQMDEVIEDFTRAFTIDPSATDVLAERGVVYVKQRNYRAAISDLKTALDSNTKDANAYNFLGLALTGTGACLDGVAAYKKAVALRPDFKDAWVNMGQAYKEYGDAENAAKCYQRALEVDSSFATVYRYWALLKHGVGDHRGAAQMAQKGLKLERNNIELMYSYASSEHAVGEYATAVRTYDEMLGVETDSESKLLQFLGFYQREIALYTLHKHAAPLADFSLDRDLDPFFKEAWCKKLPPTLLFPGYSTQPVPPSIAVRLGKKGSSAAGGSSSSGGSSGSAGGGSGGGGGLKGGGSQEVQRLLEIADRIGRRTQYSCPGFHANVRQYRMAGLAAIEIAQAVAAAWEHREEEAAAATAAANATAGGSASPASAAAAAVLAELEDGSADVSSFSKSSAADVSSSPRLSSDDVSLSHLSLDDSLTDDGGSSSGSEAVAGGCRSQEDRRKGGGAGKSGGGKGGKSKGGKGGGRGKGGGGSGGKGSSAGSGGVGAGTGAGQGKGGGASGGLTAKGVAIKGWRDAYSIAVRWRQLSEPCDPAVWVDMLTEKEFRAGFGSHTPILIGQTKVVRYHANFDRAFAIMKEEMLRSGAVHNAANNRIPIDDPAQKAAVAAARACEDLYRVVGEDFWIVTPCHSMVDPGKVLEGTRLTLVKTPTGFDFAIRTPGTPSRWADYDAEMTAAWEDLCLVVGEKMQGGAWRPPLGPSMARFQRAVLRLAYYWYNFMPLARGTAMVGYVVMLALFLAAQLQVTATIPPKLQVDWEAILSSRFETFAGAVMPWLAPSVTPLTDPALPSIPSLPTHLPSVAAAVAALSTPPTSSRSPVPARS
;
A
#
# COMPACT_ATOMS: atom_id res chain seq x y z
N MET A 1 18.95 64.79 -43.95
CA MET A 1 19.84 63.74 -43.42
C MET A 1 19.52 63.30 -41.99
N ALA A 2 19.97 64.00 -40.94
CA ALA A 2 19.93 63.47 -39.57
C ALA A 2 18.51 63.12 -39.05
N GLN A 3 17.52 63.98 -39.31
CA GLN A 3 16.12 63.73 -38.93
C GLN A 3 15.52 62.50 -39.64
N GLU A 4 15.89 62.24 -40.90
CA GLU A 4 15.39 61.08 -41.66
C GLU A 4 15.93 59.74 -41.14
N VAL A 5 17.14 59.73 -40.57
CA VAL A 5 17.68 58.55 -39.88
C VAL A 5 16.88 58.28 -38.60
N VAL A 6 16.60 59.33 -37.81
CA VAL A 6 15.78 59.21 -36.60
C VAL A 6 14.35 58.76 -36.95
N GLU A 7 13.75 59.31 -38.01
CA GLU A 7 12.44 58.92 -38.51
C GLU A 7 12.43 57.46 -38.99
N ALA A 8 13.40 57.05 -39.81
CA ALA A 8 13.51 55.67 -40.29
C ALA A 8 13.70 54.67 -39.13
N CYS A 9 14.48 55.01 -38.11
CA CYS A 9 14.62 54.20 -36.90
C CYS A 9 13.33 54.16 -36.06
N ALA A 10 12.62 55.29 -35.92
CA ALA A 10 11.33 55.34 -35.22
C ALA A 10 10.23 54.53 -35.93
N GLN A 11 10.27 54.49 -37.26
CA GLN A 11 9.40 53.66 -38.12
C GLN A 11 9.90 52.20 -38.26
N GLN A 12 10.95 51.80 -37.55
CA GLN A 12 11.62 50.48 -37.63
C GLN A 12 12.08 50.07 -39.04
N GLN A 13 12.29 51.04 -39.93
CA GLN A 13 12.77 50.83 -41.30
C GLN A 13 14.30 50.66 -41.32
N TRP A 14 14.82 49.64 -40.63
CA TRP A 14 16.26 49.44 -40.40
C TRP A 14 17.07 49.45 -41.71
N SER A 15 16.58 48.81 -42.77
CA SER A 15 17.24 48.79 -44.08
C SER A 15 17.27 50.15 -44.80
N ARG A 16 16.36 51.08 -44.46
CA ARG A 16 16.39 52.48 -44.92
C ARG A 16 17.39 53.29 -44.08
N ALA A 17 17.37 53.12 -42.76
CA ALA A 17 18.34 53.74 -41.85
C ALA A 17 19.79 53.35 -42.19
N VAL A 18 20.07 52.08 -42.48
CA VAL A 18 21.39 51.59 -42.93
C VAL A 18 21.84 52.26 -44.23
N LYS A 19 20.94 52.50 -45.20
CA LYS A 19 21.26 53.20 -46.45
C LYS A 19 21.60 54.68 -46.18
N LEU A 20 20.76 55.39 -45.43
CA LEU A 20 20.98 56.79 -45.07
C LEU A 20 22.29 56.99 -44.28
N LEU A 21 22.54 56.13 -43.28
CA LEU A 21 23.78 56.13 -42.51
C LEU A 21 25.01 55.77 -43.37
N THR A 22 24.85 54.94 -44.40
CA THR A 22 25.96 54.63 -45.32
C THR A 22 26.33 55.84 -46.17
N SER A 23 25.34 56.58 -46.68
CA SER A 23 25.57 57.85 -47.39
C SER A 23 26.28 58.87 -46.50
N GLN A 24 25.80 59.05 -45.26
CA GLN A 24 26.42 59.96 -44.28
C GLN A 24 27.87 59.56 -43.92
N ILE A 25 28.17 58.26 -43.89
CA ILE A 25 29.53 57.75 -43.64
C ILE A 25 30.45 58.03 -44.84
N THR A 26 29.98 57.83 -46.08
CA THR A 26 30.79 58.17 -47.27
C THR A 26 30.98 59.68 -47.43
N GLU A 27 29.93 60.48 -47.23
CA GLU A 27 29.99 61.94 -47.26
C GLU A 27 30.98 62.48 -46.21
N ALA A 28 30.95 61.95 -44.99
CA ALA A 28 31.89 62.34 -43.93
C ALA A 28 33.34 61.88 -44.19
N GLU A 29 33.54 60.72 -44.84
CA GLU A 29 34.87 60.23 -45.23
C GLU A 29 35.47 61.06 -46.37
N GLU A 30 34.68 61.46 -47.38
CA GLU A 30 35.11 62.33 -48.48
C GLU A 30 35.35 63.78 -48.01
N ALA A 31 34.52 64.31 -47.12
CA ALA A 31 34.63 65.67 -46.59
C ALA A 31 35.73 65.85 -45.51
N SER A 32 36.51 64.81 -45.18
CA SER A 32 37.46 64.81 -44.06
C SER A 32 36.83 65.18 -42.71
N GLY A 33 35.60 64.70 -42.46
CA GLY A 33 34.84 64.91 -41.23
C GLY A 33 35.51 64.27 -40.00
N SER A 34 35.09 64.66 -38.79
CA SER A 34 35.84 64.24 -37.60
C SER A 34 35.72 62.72 -37.35
N PRO A 35 36.79 62.06 -36.86
CA PRO A 35 36.74 60.63 -36.52
C PRO A 35 35.63 60.26 -35.52
N ALA A 36 35.24 61.21 -34.65
CA ALA A 36 34.15 61.04 -33.69
C ALA A 36 32.76 61.00 -34.35
N GLU A 37 32.50 61.83 -35.37
CA GLU A 37 31.25 61.82 -36.13
C GLU A 37 31.12 60.56 -36.98
N ILE A 38 32.22 60.14 -37.65
CA ILE A 38 32.27 58.89 -38.40
C ILE A 38 32.06 57.69 -37.46
N ALA A 39 32.70 57.66 -36.29
CA ALA A 39 32.51 56.62 -35.27
C ALA A 39 31.07 56.58 -34.73
N MET A 40 30.42 57.73 -34.51
CA MET A 40 29.02 57.80 -34.09
C MET A 40 28.08 57.22 -35.16
N SER A 41 28.27 57.60 -36.42
CA SER A 41 27.47 57.07 -37.54
C SER A 41 27.66 55.56 -37.72
N LEU A 42 28.89 55.05 -37.53
CA LEU A 42 29.17 53.61 -37.47
C LEU A 42 28.48 52.92 -36.28
N CYS A 43 28.46 53.52 -35.08
CA CYS A 43 27.74 52.97 -33.93
C CYS A 43 26.23 52.86 -34.16
N ASN A 44 25.65 53.85 -34.86
CA ASN A 44 24.24 53.85 -35.25
C ASN A 44 23.97 52.79 -36.33
N ARG A 45 24.84 52.65 -37.34
CA ARG A 45 24.67 51.63 -38.39
C ARG A 45 24.86 50.21 -37.84
N ALA A 46 25.82 50.00 -36.94
CA ALA A 46 25.99 48.77 -36.19
C ALA A 46 24.74 48.38 -35.39
N TRP A 47 24.06 49.35 -34.77
CA TRP A 47 22.80 49.12 -34.06
C TRP A 47 21.67 48.67 -34.99
N CYS A 48 21.52 49.31 -36.16
CA CYS A 48 20.55 48.86 -37.16
C CYS A 48 20.88 47.47 -37.73
N TYR A 49 22.17 47.10 -37.83
CA TYR A 49 22.56 45.73 -38.22
C TYR A 49 22.24 44.67 -37.16
N LEU A 50 22.28 45.00 -35.86
CA LEU A 50 21.84 44.08 -34.79
C LEU A 50 20.33 43.80 -34.87
N HIS A 51 19.50 44.81 -35.17
CA HIS A 51 18.05 44.64 -35.42
C HIS A 51 17.70 43.96 -36.75
N LEU A 52 18.70 43.56 -37.54
CA LEU A 52 18.56 42.79 -38.77
C LEU A 52 19.25 41.42 -38.67
N ASP A 53 19.70 41.01 -37.47
CA ASP A 53 20.55 39.83 -37.22
C ASP A 53 21.83 39.75 -38.06
N LEU A 54 22.25 40.88 -38.66
CA LEU A 54 23.45 41.01 -39.49
C LEU A 54 24.71 41.18 -38.62
N ASN A 55 24.86 40.30 -37.62
CA ASN A 55 25.77 40.45 -36.48
C ASN A 55 27.25 40.57 -36.88
N LYS A 56 27.66 39.98 -38.01
CA LYS A 56 29.02 40.16 -38.59
C LYS A 56 29.25 41.58 -39.12
N HIS A 57 28.23 42.23 -39.68
CA HIS A 57 28.31 43.62 -40.15
C HIS A 57 28.28 44.59 -38.96
N ALA A 58 27.43 44.33 -37.96
CA ALA A 58 27.42 45.07 -36.70
C ALA A 58 28.80 45.05 -36.01
N LEU A 59 29.44 43.87 -35.93
CA LEU A 59 30.78 43.73 -35.36
C LEU A 59 31.84 44.52 -36.15
N LYS A 60 31.78 44.49 -37.49
CA LYS A 60 32.73 45.24 -38.36
C LYS A 60 32.63 46.74 -38.12
N ASP A 61 31.42 47.29 -38.14
CA ASP A 61 31.19 48.73 -37.91
C ASP A 61 31.55 49.15 -36.48
N ALA A 62 31.16 48.37 -35.47
CA ALA A 62 31.49 48.67 -34.08
C ALA A 62 33.01 48.61 -33.81
N THR A 63 33.72 47.65 -34.42
CA THR A 63 35.19 47.56 -34.32
C THR A 63 35.86 48.76 -35.00
N ARG A 64 35.39 49.18 -36.18
CA ARG A 64 35.87 50.41 -36.85
C ARG A 64 35.60 51.65 -35.98
N ALA A 65 34.43 51.73 -35.33
CA ALA A 65 34.13 52.81 -34.39
C ALA A 65 35.06 52.83 -33.17
N THR A 66 35.39 51.67 -32.57
CA THR A 66 36.37 51.61 -31.45
C THR A 66 37.79 52.03 -31.87
N GLN A 67 38.15 51.87 -33.14
CA GLN A 67 39.45 52.30 -33.69
C GLN A 67 39.48 53.81 -33.98
N LEU A 68 38.37 54.38 -34.49
CA LEU A 68 38.27 55.80 -34.82
C LEU A 68 38.03 56.70 -33.59
N ALA A 69 37.35 56.19 -32.56
CA ALA A 69 37.10 56.92 -31.31
C ALA A 69 37.27 56.00 -30.08
N PRO A 70 38.52 55.70 -29.64
CA PRO A 70 38.78 54.83 -28.49
C PRO A 70 38.22 55.33 -27.15
N SER A 71 37.85 56.61 -27.04
CA SER A 71 37.19 57.20 -25.87
C SER A 71 35.67 57.04 -25.86
N GLN A 72 35.04 56.57 -26.95
CA GLN A 72 33.59 56.55 -27.12
C GLN A 72 32.96 55.24 -26.58
N PRO A 73 32.29 55.23 -25.41
CA PRO A 73 31.87 53.98 -24.78
C PRO A 73 30.80 53.23 -25.59
N LEU A 74 29.98 53.96 -26.36
CA LEU A 74 28.95 53.39 -27.22
C LEU A 74 29.51 52.40 -28.25
N ALA A 75 30.75 52.61 -28.74
CA ALA A 75 31.39 51.73 -29.70
C ALA A 75 31.67 50.34 -29.10
N PHE A 76 32.27 50.29 -27.91
CA PHE A 76 32.52 49.06 -27.15
C PHE A 76 31.21 48.36 -26.76
N MET A 77 30.17 49.11 -26.38
CA MET A 77 28.85 48.55 -26.09
C MET A 77 28.25 47.83 -27.31
N ARG A 78 28.36 48.42 -28.51
CA ARG A 78 27.90 47.79 -29.77
C ARG A 78 28.77 46.60 -30.17
N GLN A 79 30.08 46.67 -29.92
CA GLN A 79 31.02 45.58 -30.20
C GLN A 79 30.76 44.35 -29.31
N GLY A 80 30.60 44.56 -27.99
CA GLY A 80 30.25 43.50 -27.04
C GLY A 80 28.88 42.87 -27.35
N ALA A 81 27.88 43.67 -27.73
CA ALA A 81 26.58 43.16 -28.17
C ALA A 81 26.69 42.29 -29.42
N ALA A 82 27.48 42.70 -30.42
CA ALA A 82 27.71 41.92 -31.63
C ALA A 82 28.47 40.61 -31.37
N TRP A 83 29.44 40.59 -30.44
CA TRP A 83 30.10 39.36 -30.01
C TRP A 83 29.13 38.40 -29.30
N LEU A 84 28.23 38.88 -28.42
CA LEU A 84 27.19 38.04 -27.81
C LEU A 84 26.24 37.44 -28.85
N ALA A 85 25.82 38.24 -29.83
CA ALA A 85 24.96 37.78 -30.92
C ALA A 85 25.67 36.83 -31.91
N LEU A 86 26.98 36.63 -31.76
CA LEU A 86 27.80 35.61 -32.44
C LEU A 86 28.19 34.45 -31.50
N GLY A 87 27.61 34.36 -30.30
CA GLY A 87 27.89 33.32 -29.29
C GLY A 87 29.22 33.46 -28.56
N LYS A 88 29.99 34.52 -28.82
CA LYS A 88 31.38 34.73 -28.37
C LYS A 88 31.42 35.49 -27.05
N LYS A 89 31.24 34.74 -25.95
CA LYS A 89 31.09 35.29 -24.59
C LYS A 89 32.36 35.96 -24.07
N ASP A 90 33.54 35.41 -24.33
CA ASP A 90 34.80 35.92 -23.79
C ASP A 90 35.25 37.20 -24.52
N GLU A 91 35.11 37.25 -25.84
CA GLU A 91 35.36 38.47 -26.62
C GLU A 91 34.34 39.57 -26.31
N ALA A 92 33.09 39.21 -26.04
CA ALA A 92 32.10 40.15 -25.52
C ALA A 92 32.51 40.71 -24.15
N LYS A 93 32.94 39.84 -23.23
CA LYS A 93 33.41 40.24 -21.89
C LYS A 93 34.61 41.18 -21.96
N ALA A 94 35.57 40.91 -22.85
CA ALA A 94 36.70 41.80 -23.11
C ALA A 94 36.25 43.18 -23.63
N ALA A 95 35.36 43.21 -24.63
CA ALA A 95 34.84 44.47 -25.19
C ALA A 95 34.07 45.30 -24.14
N PHE A 96 33.22 44.66 -23.31
CA PHE A 96 32.51 45.36 -22.24
C PHE A 96 33.45 45.88 -21.14
N ALA A 97 34.54 45.16 -20.83
CA ALA A 97 35.54 45.63 -19.86
C ALA A 97 36.33 46.85 -20.35
N GLN A 98 36.69 46.86 -21.64
CA GLN A 98 37.34 48.02 -22.27
C GLN A 98 36.40 49.23 -22.34
N GLY A 99 35.12 49.03 -22.68
CA GLY A 99 34.10 50.08 -22.68
C GLY A 99 33.87 50.71 -21.30
N TYR A 100 33.91 49.92 -20.23
CA TYR A 100 33.82 50.39 -18.85
C TYR A 100 35.03 51.26 -18.45
N GLN A 101 36.24 50.87 -18.86
CA GLN A 101 37.45 51.68 -18.63
C GLN A 101 37.41 53.00 -19.41
N ALA A 102 36.93 52.98 -20.66
CA ALA A 102 36.75 54.19 -21.47
C ALA A 102 35.70 55.15 -20.85
N ALA A 103 34.57 54.63 -20.38
CA ALA A 103 33.50 55.41 -19.75
C ALA A 103 33.96 56.10 -18.45
N THR A 104 34.54 55.32 -17.53
CA THR A 104 35.03 55.83 -16.23
C THR A 104 36.17 56.85 -16.37
N THR A 105 37.09 56.64 -17.32
CA THR A 105 38.16 57.61 -17.64
C THR A 105 37.59 58.90 -18.24
N THR A 106 36.62 58.80 -19.14
CA THR A 106 35.99 59.99 -19.75
C THR A 106 35.21 60.81 -18.73
N ALA A 107 34.52 60.14 -17.79
CA ALA A 107 33.77 60.78 -16.71
C ALA A 107 34.65 61.59 -15.74
N THR A 108 35.95 61.27 -15.61
CA THR A 108 36.89 62.08 -14.81
C THR A 108 37.34 63.36 -15.50
N THR A 109 37.17 63.46 -16.83
CA THR A 109 37.63 64.60 -17.65
C THR A 109 36.53 65.55 -18.11
N ALA A 110 35.25 65.20 -17.95
CA ALA A 110 34.11 65.99 -18.45
C ALA A 110 33.06 66.24 -17.35
N ALA A 111 32.56 67.47 -17.26
CA ALA A 111 31.64 67.93 -16.21
C ALA A 111 30.16 67.46 -16.42
N THR A 112 29.93 66.19 -16.75
CA THR A 112 28.63 65.62 -17.16
C THR A 112 28.25 64.32 -16.43
N LEU A 113 28.51 64.27 -15.10
CA LEU A 113 28.28 63.11 -14.23
C LEU A 113 26.93 62.39 -14.42
N HIS A 114 25.83 63.12 -14.63
CA HIS A 114 24.48 62.52 -14.65
C HIS A 114 24.19 61.59 -15.85
N ALA A 115 25.02 61.62 -16.91
CA ALA A 115 24.88 60.71 -18.03
C ALA A 115 25.75 59.45 -17.90
N SER A 116 26.94 59.56 -17.29
CA SER A 116 27.91 58.46 -17.22
C SER A 116 27.41 57.29 -16.35
N SER A 117 26.83 57.59 -15.19
CA SER A 117 26.37 56.57 -14.23
C SER A 117 25.36 55.55 -14.80
N SER A 118 24.56 55.94 -15.81
CA SER A 118 23.66 55.03 -16.51
C SER A 118 24.37 54.07 -17.47
N VAL A 119 25.53 54.47 -18.01
CA VAL A 119 26.34 53.69 -18.95
C VAL A 119 27.28 52.75 -18.19
N ASP A 120 27.93 53.27 -17.13
CA ASP A 120 28.81 52.50 -16.23
C ASP A 120 28.06 51.31 -15.60
N LEU A 121 26.81 51.53 -15.19
CA LEU A 121 25.94 50.50 -14.63
C LEU A 121 25.57 49.41 -15.66
N GLU A 122 25.28 49.78 -16.92
CA GLU A 122 24.96 48.78 -17.96
C GLU A 122 26.18 47.88 -18.24
N PHE A 123 27.39 48.46 -18.36
CA PHE A 123 28.61 47.67 -18.51
C PHE A 123 28.85 46.73 -17.31
N ALA A 124 28.71 47.23 -16.08
CA ALA A 124 28.88 46.42 -14.87
C ALA A 124 27.89 45.24 -14.82
N LEU A 125 26.62 45.45 -15.21
CA LEU A 125 25.61 44.40 -15.29
C LEU A 125 25.93 43.36 -16.37
N ARG A 126 26.36 43.78 -17.57
CA ARG A 126 26.77 42.84 -18.65
C ARG A 126 27.95 41.97 -18.23
N LEU A 127 28.97 42.55 -17.61
CA LEU A 127 30.12 41.83 -17.03
C LEU A 127 29.68 40.89 -15.89
N HIS A 128 28.73 41.35 -15.08
CA HIS A 128 27.91 40.62 -14.10
C HIS A 128 27.42 39.26 -14.63
N MET A 129 26.53 39.36 -15.61
CA MET A 129 25.84 38.23 -16.24
C MET A 129 26.80 37.26 -16.94
N LEU A 130 27.89 37.76 -17.52
CA LEU A 130 28.93 36.95 -18.17
C LEU A 130 29.97 36.35 -17.19
N SER A 131 29.66 36.37 -15.89
CA SER A 131 30.51 35.79 -14.82
C SER A 131 29.76 34.78 -13.95
N ILE A 132 28.53 34.41 -14.32
CA ILE A 132 27.74 33.37 -13.65
C ILE A 132 27.79 32.10 -14.52
N ASP A 133 28.38 31.03 -13.99
CA ASP A 133 28.32 29.70 -14.60
C ASP A 133 27.06 28.97 -14.12
N PRO A 134 26.12 28.60 -15.00
CA PRO A 134 24.88 27.93 -14.62
C PRO A 134 25.04 26.43 -14.28
N SER A 135 26.27 25.87 -14.33
CA SER A 135 26.50 24.42 -14.23
C SER A 135 27.12 23.92 -12.91
N SER A 136 27.50 24.80 -11.98
CA SER A 136 28.26 24.43 -10.77
C SER A 136 27.41 24.38 -9.48
N PRO A 137 27.22 23.21 -8.83
CA PRO A 137 26.57 23.09 -7.52
C PRO A 137 27.54 23.47 -6.39
N LEU A 138 27.34 24.64 -5.76
CA LEU A 138 28.29 25.17 -4.77
C LEU A 138 27.93 24.90 -3.31
N SER A 139 28.79 24.15 -2.62
CA SER A 139 28.86 24.07 -1.16
C SER A 139 29.55 25.31 -0.55
N PRO A 140 29.15 25.80 0.64
CA PRO A 140 29.68 27.05 1.19
C PRO A 140 30.99 26.86 1.97
N THR A 141 32.13 27.34 1.45
CA THR A 141 33.25 27.86 2.29
C THR A 141 34.33 28.60 1.50
N SER A 142 34.49 29.90 1.76
CA SER A 142 35.78 30.59 2.03
C SER A 142 35.58 32.11 2.04
N LYS A 143 36.54 32.85 2.63
CA LYS A 143 36.55 34.33 2.73
C LYS A 143 37.83 34.86 2.07
N LEU A 144 37.77 36.06 1.48
CA LEU A 144 38.80 37.12 1.40
C LEU A 144 38.24 38.21 0.45
N ARG A 145 38.58 39.50 0.49
CA ARG A 145 39.22 40.39 1.49
C ARG A 145 38.87 41.84 1.09
N SER A 146 38.71 42.77 2.03
CA SER A 146 38.83 44.22 1.74
C SER A 146 40.25 44.69 2.07
N PRO A 147 40.73 45.81 1.47
CA PRO A 147 40.73 47.07 2.24
C PRO A 147 40.59 48.39 1.44
N SER A 148 39.82 49.33 2.02
CA SER A 148 40.01 50.80 2.13
C SER A 148 40.78 51.65 1.08
N HIS A 149 40.28 52.87 0.80
CA HIS A 149 40.84 54.12 1.38
C HIS A 149 39.89 55.35 1.22
N GLN A 150 39.88 56.23 2.26
CA GLN A 150 39.69 57.71 2.33
C GLN A 150 38.82 58.48 1.28
N ALA A 151 38.12 59.60 1.57
CA ALA A 151 37.80 60.39 2.80
C ALA A 151 36.69 61.43 2.41
N GLN A 152 36.30 62.53 3.10
CA GLN A 152 36.78 63.31 4.27
C GLN A 152 35.61 64.01 5.01
N SER A 153 35.79 64.33 6.30
CA SER A 153 35.14 65.43 7.07
C SER A 153 33.61 65.40 7.31
N ALA A 154 33.04 66.03 8.35
CA ALA A 154 33.60 67.03 9.29
C ALA A 154 33.16 66.83 10.77
N SER A 155 33.74 67.67 11.65
CA SER A 155 33.51 67.80 13.11
C SER A 155 32.17 68.45 13.49
N ALA A 156 31.74 68.58 14.76
CA ALA A 156 32.39 68.39 16.08
C ALA A 156 31.37 67.76 17.07
N GLY A 157 31.75 67.08 18.15
CA GLY A 157 32.37 67.62 19.38
C GLY A 157 31.49 67.15 20.57
N ASN A 158 31.96 66.99 21.81
CA ASN A 158 33.24 67.38 22.40
C ASN A 158 33.70 66.39 23.50
N ALA A 159 35.02 66.31 23.71
CA ALA A 159 35.76 66.25 24.99
C ALA A 159 35.24 65.45 26.23
N SER A 160 36.09 64.78 27.05
CA SER A 160 37.55 64.53 26.98
C SER A 160 38.05 63.73 28.21
N PHE A 161 39.30 63.23 28.13
CA PHE A 161 40.19 62.78 29.23
C PHE A 161 39.84 61.46 29.98
N ALA A 162 40.79 60.59 30.34
CA ALA A 162 42.25 60.54 30.07
C ALA A 162 42.84 59.11 30.12
N SER A 163 44.09 58.96 29.66
CA SER A 163 45.20 58.07 30.10
C SER A 163 44.94 56.82 30.99
N ALA A 164 45.68 55.70 30.85
CA ALA A 164 46.72 55.28 29.90
C ALA A 164 47.10 53.80 30.12
N ASP A 165 47.95 53.27 29.23
CA ASP A 165 48.89 52.15 29.44
C ASP A 165 48.40 50.69 29.64
N SER A 166 49.39 49.82 29.55
CA SER A 166 49.43 48.35 29.47
C SER A 166 50.55 47.86 30.42
N PRO A 167 50.84 46.54 30.59
CA PRO A 167 50.08 45.32 30.25
C PRO A 167 50.07 44.25 31.39
N ARG A 168 49.49 43.07 31.09
CA ARG A 168 49.87 41.70 31.57
C ARG A 168 49.66 41.26 33.04
N ALA A 169 48.93 40.13 33.15
CA ALA A 169 49.23 38.88 33.87
C ALA A 169 48.55 38.53 35.24
N ASP A 170 48.17 37.25 35.30
CA ASP A 170 48.05 36.29 36.44
C ASP A 170 47.01 36.43 37.59
N ALA A 171 45.82 35.83 37.34
CA ALA A 171 45.13 34.77 38.14
C ALA A 171 44.75 34.98 39.65
N PRO A 172 43.98 34.08 40.35
CA PRO A 172 43.30 32.82 39.96
C PRO A 172 41.81 32.69 40.45
N VAL A 173 41.33 31.45 40.71
CA VAL A 173 40.05 31.00 41.37
C VAL A 173 38.86 30.73 40.41
N SER A 174 37.85 29.94 40.86
CA SER A 174 37.24 28.85 40.05
C SER A 174 35.74 28.54 40.20
N SER A 175 35.17 27.90 39.15
CA SER A 175 33.97 27.02 39.09
C SER A 175 32.57 27.67 39.02
N PRO A 176 31.52 27.01 38.45
CA PRO A 176 31.47 25.67 37.81
C PRO A 176 30.91 25.57 36.36
N ARG A 177 31.43 24.57 35.62
CA ARG A 177 30.86 23.66 34.57
C ARG A 177 29.35 23.73 34.21
N ALA A 178 28.85 23.32 33.02
CA ALA A 178 29.35 22.68 31.76
C ALA A 178 28.17 22.57 30.72
N PRO A 179 28.24 21.96 29.49
CA PRO A 179 29.34 21.19 28.86
C PRO A 179 29.67 21.42 27.35
N THR A 180 30.92 21.06 27.00
CA THR A 180 31.42 20.44 25.74
C THR A 180 31.21 21.06 24.35
N ALA A 181 32.31 21.59 23.79
CA ALA A 181 32.73 21.45 22.38
C ALA A 181 34.27 21.61 22.28
N ALA A 182 34.91 21.12 21.19
CA ALA A 182 36.34 21.30 20.84
C ALA A 182 37.40 20.67 21.79
N ALA A 183 38.67 20.40 21.41
CA ALA A 183 39.36 20.16 20.11
C ALA A 183 40.83 19.68 20.37
N ALA A 184 41.73 19.81 19.36
CA ALA A 184 43.21 19.62 19.36
C ALA A 184 43.74 18.17 19.19
N GLY A 185 44.96 17.95 18.65
CA GLY A 185 45.94 18.92 18.14
C GLY A 185 47.18 18.31 17.43
N GLN A 186 47.93 19.19 16.76
CA GLN A 186 49.05 18.99 15.80
C GLN A 186 50.24 18.09 16.23
N ASN A 187 50.84 17.37 15.25
CA ASN A 187 52.28 17.13 14.96
C ASN A 187 52.42 16.09 13.81
N GLY A 188 53.45 16.04 12.94
CA GLY A 188 54.52 17.00 12.65
C GLY A 188 55.67 16.45 11.75
N SER A 189 55.87 17.02 10.55
CA SER A 189 57.11 17.02 9.71
C SER A 189 57.58 15.76 8.92
N VAL A 190 58.56 15.99 8.03
CA VAL A 190 59.32 15.10 7.09
C VAL A 190 58.52 14.68 5.82
N ILE A 191 58.63 15.32 4.65
CA ILE A 191 59.77 15.65 3.74
C ILE A 191 60.30 14.44 2.94
N VAL A 192 59.99 14.41 1.64
CA VAL A 192 60.91 14.24 0.49
C VAL A 192 60.31 15.02 -0.69
N GLU A 193 61.15 15.61 -1.55
CA GLU A 193 60.77 16.46 -2.70
C GLU A 193 60.86 15.72 -4.06
N THR A 194 60.89 16.48 -5.16
CA THR A 194 61.09 16.11 -6.58
C THR A 194 59.87 15.48 -7.29
N GLY A 195 59.47 15.91 -8.50
CA GLY A 195 59.77 17.17 -9.22
C GLY A 195 60.33 16.99 -10.64
N SER A 196 59.84 17.82 -11.58
CA SER A 196 60.23 17.92 -13.01
C SER A 196 59.91 16.72 -13.91
N GLY A 197 59.70 16.97 -15.21
CA GLY A 197 59.28 15.98 -16.20
C GLY A 197 58.61 16.63 -17.41
N ASP A 198 59.40 17.34 -18.22
CA ASP A 198 58.94 18.22 -19.30
C ASP A 198 58.75 17.50 -20.67
N ALA A 199 58.35 18.27 -21.68
CA ALA A 199 58.41 18.01 -23.13
C ALA A 199 57.35 17.09 -23.79
N SER A 200 56.50 17.73 -24.61
CA SER A 200 55.99 17.13 -25.87
C SER A 200 57.12 17.06 -26.91
N PRO A 201 57.07 16.15 -27.92
CA PRO A 201 56.50 16.57 -29.20
C PRO A 201 55.88 15.49 -30.12
N GLY A 202 54.81 15.87 -30.84
CA GLY A 202 54.86 15.90 -32.31
C GLY A 202 54.20 14.81 -33.17
N LYS A 203 53.12 15.23 -33.88
CA LYS A 203 52.73 14.84 -35.26
C LYS A 203 52.28 13.39 -35.55
N ALA A 204 51.60 13.06 -36.67
CA ALA A 204 50.58 13.75 -37.50
C ALA A 204 50.09 12.81 -38.64
N LYS A 205 48.79 12.81 -38.97
CA LYS A 205 48.12 12.41 -40.25
C LYS A 205 46.59 12.44 -40.05
N GLY A 206 45.73 12.81 -41.00
CA GLY A 206 45.94 13.44 -42.33
C GLY A 206 44.83 13.06 -43.34
N LYS A 207 44.35 14.04 -44.14
CA LYS A 207 43.19 14.00 -45.10
C LYS A 207 41.80 14.10 -44.42
N GLY A 208 40.76 14.76 -44.96
CA GLY A 208 40.59 15.54 -46.22
C GLY A 208 39.96 14.74 -47.38
N MET A 209 39.09 15.28 -48.26
CA MET A 209 38.53 16.65 -48.40
C MET A 209 37.39 16.66 -49.47
N ASN A 210 36.51 17.67 -49.48
CA ASN A 210 35.56 18.07 -50.57
C ASN A 210 34.39 17.08 -50.90
N GLY A 211 33.26 17.48 -51.53
CA GLY A 211 32.74 18.82 -51.88
C GLY A 211 31.53 18.77 -52.86
N GLU A 212 30.78 19.89 -53.00
CA GLU A 212 29.83 20.23 -54.11
C GLU A 212 28.53 19.38 -54.30
N VAL A 213 27.45 19.74 -55.04
CA VAL A 213 26.79 21.02 -55.47
C VAL A 213 25.31 20.77 -55.88
N ALA A 214 24.38 21.66 -55.47
CA ALA A 214 23.06 22.09 -56.05
C ALA A 214 21.98 21.14 -56.68
N THR A 215 20.79 21.74 -56.90
CA THR A 215 19.55 21.27 -57.61
C THR A 215 18.65 20.24 -56.89
N GLY A 216 17.32 20.22 -57.07
CA GLY A 216 16.39 21.14 -57.77
C GLY A 216 14.91 20.63 -57.78
N GLU A 217 13.93 21.52 -58.00
CA GLU A 217 12.46 21.27 -58.21
C GLU A 217 11.67 20.66 -57.01
N GLY A 218 10.33 20.72 -56.89
CA GLY A 218 9.24 21.44 -57.61
C GLY A 218 7.89 20.67 -57.55
N GLY A 219 6.68 21.23 -57.40
CA GLY A 219 6.23 22.60 -57.04
C GLY A 219 4.72 22.86 -57.32
N LYS A 220 3.84 22.91 -56.30
CA LYS A 220 2.39 23.30 -56.38
C LYS A 220 1.92 23.94 -55.04
N VAL A 221 1.01 24.93 -54.88
CA VAL A 221 0.26 25.94 -55.68
C VAL A 221 -1.25 25.94 -55.35
N GLY A 222 -1.79 27.12 -54.98
CA GLY A 222 -3.23 27.44 -54.89
C GLY A 222 -3.73 27.80 -53.47
N GLY A 223 -4.45 28.91 -53.22
CA GLY A 223 -4.70 30.09 -54.08
C GLY A 223 -5.91 30.95 -53.64
N GLY A 224 -5.70 32.24 -53.34
CA GLY A 224 -6.75 33.25 -53.08
C GLY A 224 -7.35 33.24 -51.65
N ALA A 225 -7.97 34.31 -51.15
CA ALA A 225 -8.11 35.68 -51.67
C ALA A 225 -8.40 36.71 -50.55
N SER A 226 -8.39 37.99 -50.90
CA SER A 226 -8.89 39.17 -50.16
C SER A 226 -9.89 39.91 -51.11
N PRO A 227 -10.71 40.93 -50.72
CA PRO A 227 -10.46 41.92 -49.65
C PRO A 227 -11.72 42.51 -48.94
N SER A 228 -11.52 43.71 -48.35
CA SER A 228 -12.44 44.87 -48.22
C SER A 228 -13.60 44.89 -47.22
N GLU A 229 -13.48 45.87 -46.30
CA GLU A 229 -14.47 46.89 -45.88
C GLU A 229 -15.92 46.52 -45.52
N GLN A 230 -16.35 46.89 -44.30
CA GLN A 230 -17.35 47.97 -44.15
C GLN A 230 -17.29 48.66 -42.76
N LYS A 231 -18.23 49.57 -42.47
CA LYS A 231 -18.01 50.80 -41.66
C LYS A 231 -19.23 51.11 -40.77
N LYS A 232 -19.01 51.86 -39.67
CA LYS A 232 -20.03 52.52 -38.79
C LYS A 232 -20.94 51.56 -37.98
N GLU A 233 -21.67 51.97 -36.94
CA GLU A 233 -21.53 53.04 -35.92
C GLU A 233 -22.31 52.62 -34.65
N GLY A 234 -21.92 53.09 -33.45
CA GLY A 234 -22.59 52.68 -32.21
C GLY A 234 -22.28 53.56 -31.00
N LYS A 235 -22.83 54.78 -30.95
CA LYS A 235 -22.62 55.73 -29.84
C LYS A 235 -23.40 55.33 -28.57
N LYS A 236 -22.80 55.56 -27.40
CA LYS A 236 -23.45 56.34 -26.31
C LYS A 236 -22.44 56.97 -25.33
N LYS A 237 -22.69 58.24 -24.98
CA LYS A 237 -22.15 58.94 -23.78
C LYS A 237 -22.97 58.48 -22.55
N ALA A 238 -22.67 58.77 -21.29
CA ALA A 238 -21.65 59.56 -20.56
C ALA A 238 -21.46 58.88 -19.17
N SER A 239 -20.79 59.35 -18.09
CA SER A 239 -19.88 60.46 -17.69
C SER A 239 -19.40 60.10 -16.27
N GLY A 240 -18.35 60.67 -15.66
CA GLY A 240 -17.36 61.70 -16.00
C GLY A 240 -16.43 61.93 -14.78
N GLU A 241 -15.47 62.86 -14.88
CA GLU A 241 -14.56 63.31 -13.79
C GLU A 241 -13.60 62.24 -13.17
N GLY A 242 -12.33 62.54 -12.88
CA GLY A 242 -11.52 63.73 -13.17
C GLY A 242 -10.04 63.57 -12.77
N SER A 243 -9.15 64.27 -13.48
CA SER A 243 -7.73 64.59 -13.19
C SER A 243 -6.85 63.60 -12.37
N GLY A 244 -5.87 63.00 -13.03
CA GLY A 244 -4.77 62.25 -12.38
C GLY A 244 -3.65 61.89 -13.37
N GLY A 245 -2.64 62.76 -13.51
CA GLY A 245 -1.69 62.70 -14.63
C GLY A 245 -0.59 61.63 -14.52
N GLY A 246 -0.75 60.51 -15.22
CA GLY A 246 0.33 59.54 -15.44
C GLY A 246 1.30 59.99 -16.54
N LYS A 247 2.55 60.31 -16.19
CA LYS A 247 3.62 60.55 -17.17
C LYS A 247 4.00 59.25 -17.87
N GLY A 248 4.27 59.31 -19.18
CA GLY A 248 4.71 58.15 -19.95
C GLY A 248 6.12 57.67 -19.54
N LEU A 249 6.18 56.61 -18.73
CA LEU A 249 7.42 55.88 -18.39
C LEU A 249 7.88 54.95 -19.53
N GLY A 250 8.00 55.50 -20.74
CA GLY A 250 8.38 54.77 -21.95
C GLY A 250 9.77 54.14 -21.85
N ALA A 251 9.83 52.82 -22.01
CA ALA A 251 11.03 51.95 -22.06
C ALA A 251 11.96 51.95 -20.83
N ARG A 252 12.46 53.10 -20.36
CA ARG A 252 13.48 53.16 -19.28
C ARG A 252 12.98 52.66 -17.92
N GLY A 253 11.69 52.82 -17.62
CA GLY A 253 11.09 52.29 -16.39
C GLY A 253 11.02 50.76 -16.36
N SER A 254 10.56 50.15 -17.47
CA SER A 254 10.48 48.68 -17.62
C SER A 254 11.83 48.04 -17.37
N LEU A 255 12.87 48.49 -18.10
CA LEU A 255 14.19 47.86 -18.04
C LEU A 255 14.79 47.82 -16.62
N ALA A 256 14.49 48.82 -15.78
CA ALA A 256 14.91 48.83 -14.38
C ALA A 256 14.14 47.79 -13.53
N LEU A 257 12.83 47.63 -13.75
CA LEU A 257 12.00 46.62 -13.09
C LEU A 257 12.42 45.20 -13.54
N ASP A 258 12.64 44.99 -14.84
CA ASP A 258 13.09 43.73 -15.43
C ASP A 258 14.46 43.29 -14.87
N LEU A 259 15.37 44.25 -14.65
CA LEU A 259 16.66 44.02 -13.99
C LEU A 259 16.51 43.67 -12.49
N MET A 260 15.60 44.34 -11.77
CA MET A 260 15.34 44.01 -10.36
C MET A 260 14.65 42.64 -10.18
N ILE A 261 13.73 42.26 -11.07
CA ILE A 261 13.15 40.91 -11.13
C ILE A 261 14.26 39.88 -11.38
N SER A 262 15.17 40.16 -12.32
CA SER A 262 16.32 39.30 -12.62
C SER A 262 17.27 39.16 -11.42
N LEU A 263 17.51 40.24 -10.66
CA LEU A 263 18.27 40.20 -9.41
C LEU A 263 17.58 39.33 -8.35
N GLY A 264 16.28 39.52 -8.16
CA GLY A 264 15.44 38.71 -7.26
C GLY A 264 15.53 37.21 -7.55
N ILE A 265 15.41 36.82 -8.82
CA ILE A 265 15.54 35.42 -9.25
C ILE A 265 16.93 34.86 -8.94
N ASN A 266 17.99 35.64 -9.18
CA ASN A 266 19.37 35.23 -8.83
C ASN A 266 19.58 35.13 -7.32
N GLN A 267 18.95 35.99 -6.50
CA GLN A 267 18.97 35.88 -5.04
C GLN A 267 18.24 34.61 -4.55
N VAL A 268 17.09 34.25 -5.15
CA VAL A 268 16.40 32.97 -4.89
C VAL A 268 17.31 31.78 -5.20
N ASN A 269 17.89 31.75 -6.40
CA ASN A 269 18.80 30.68 -6.83
C ASN A 269 20.06 30.58 -5.96
N SER A 270 20.50 31.71 -5.38
CA SER A 270 21.62 31.79 -4.43
C SER A 270 21.22 31.48 -2.97
N GLY A 271 19.97 31.10 -2.70
CA GLY A 271 19.47 30.86 -1.33
C GLY A 271 19.31 32.10 -0.44
N LYS A 272 19.47 33.31 -0.98
CA LYS A 272 19.33 34.59 -0.26
C LYS A 272 17.87 35.03 -0.19
N LEU A 273 17.03 34.19 0.41
CA LEU A 273 15.57 34.29 0.30
C LEU A 273 15.00 35.59 0.88
N ASP A 274 15.52 36.09 2.00
CA ASP A 274 15.04 37.36 2.58
C ASP A 274 15.43 38.58 1.75
N ASP A 275 16.58 38.55 1.06
CA ASP A 275 16.97 39.63 0.16
C ASP A 275 16.17 39.57 -1.15
N ALA A 276 15.90 38.37 -1.66
CA ALA A 276 14.98 38.18 -2.78
C ALA A 276 13.58 38.73 -2.48
N VAL A 277 13.02 38.43 -1.30
CA VAL A 277 11.71 38.96 -0.89
C VAL A 277 11.74 40.50 -0.86
N LYS A 278 12.75 41.14 -0.25
CA LYS A 278 12.89 42.61 -0.26
C LYS A 278 12.98 43.19 -1.67
N THR A 279 13.79 42.59 -2.55
CA THR A 279 13.97 43.07 -3.93
C THR A 279 12.68 42.91 -4.75
N PHE A 280 11.91 41.84 -4.56
CA PHE A 280 10.59 41.72 -5.16
C PHE A 280 9.54 42.64 -4.52
N ASP A 281 9.61 42.90 -3.21
CA ASP A 281 8.75 43.89 -2.54
C ASP A 281 8.98 45.29 -3.13
N GLN A 282 10.23 45.71 -3.35
CA GLN A 282 10.58 46.98 -4.03
C GLN A 282 10.05 47.08 -5.47
N VAL A 283 10.05 45.96 -6.21
CA VAL A 283 9.41 45.90 -7.54
C VAL A 283 7.89 46.07 -7.41
N LEU A 284 7.26 45.44 -6.40
CA LEU A 284 5.81 45.46 -6.21
C LEU A 284 5.26 46.74 -5.54
N GLU A 285 6.12 47.51 -4.87
CA GLU A 285 5.88 48.91 -4.49
C GLU A 285 5.86 49.83 -5.73
N SER A 286 6.62 49.49 -6.77
CA SER A 286 6.76 50.28 -8.01
C SER A 286 5.70 49.90 -9.06
N ASP A 287 5.44 48.61 -9.23
CA ASP A 287 4.37 48.02 -10.04
C ASP A 287 3.78 46.81 -9.31
N SER A 288 2.63 47.00 -8.65
CA SER A 288 1.93 45.95 -7.92
C SER A 288 1.32 44.86 -8.80
N ARG A 289 1.38 45.00 -10.14
CA ARG A 289 0.96 43.98 -11.12
C ARG A 289 2.15 43.28 -11.80
N ALA A 290 3.38 43.50 -11.35
CA ALA A 290 4.58 42.87 -11.90
C ALA A 290 4.58 41.33 -11.71
N LEU A 291 4.06 40.60 -12.71
CA LEU A 291 3.86 39.15 -12.68
C LEU A 291 5.13 38.38 -12.27
N GLY A 292 6.28 38.74 -12.84
CA GLY A 292 7.56 38.11 -12.51
C GLY A 292 8.00 38.31 -11.06
N ALA A 293 7.66 39.45 -10.44
CA ALA A 293 7.94 39.70 -9.03
C ALA A 293 6.98 38.97 -8.09
N LEU A 294 5.70 38.82 -8.45
CA LEU A 294 4.76 37.99 -7.68
C LEU A 294 5.16 36.51 -7.70
N VAL A 295 5.48 35.95 -8.87
CA VAL A 295 5.95 34.56 -8.99
C VAL A 295 7.31 34.37 -8.30
N GLY A 296 8.21 35.35 -8.42
CA GLY A 296 9.50 35.36 -7.72
C GLY A 296 9.36 35.38 -6.19
N ARG A 297 8.57 36.33 -5.65
CA ARG A 297 8.33 36.49 -4.21
C ARG A 297 7.59 35.29 -3.63
N GLY A 298 6.58 34.77 -4.33
CA GLY A 298 5.87 33.55 -3.95
C GLY A 298 6.82 32.35 -3.88
N THR A 299 7.75 32.23 -4.84
CA THR A 299 8.76 31.15 -4.85
C THR A 299 9.75 31.30 -3.68
N ALA A 300 10.22 32.52 -3.41
CA ALA A 300 11.07 32.80 -2.25
C ALA A 300 10.37 32.45 -0.92
N ARG A 301 9.11 32.88 -0.75
CA ARG A 301 8.27 32.59 0.42
C ARG A 301 7.96 31.09 0.57
N ALA A 302 7.75 30.36 -0.53
CA ALA A 302 7.56 28.91 -0.50
C ALA A 302 8.82 28.18 0.03
N LEU A 303 10.01 28.59 -0.41
CA LEU A 303 11.29 28.08 0.10
C LEU A 303 11.52 28.45 1.57
N GLN A 304 11.07 29.63 2.01
CA GLN A 304 11.00 30.02 3.44
C GLN A 304 9.91 29.28 4.25
N ARG A 305 9.20 28.30 3.65
CA ARG A 305 8.05 27.60 4.24
C ARG A 305 6.84 28.49 4.60
N LYS A 306 6.81 29.74 4.15
CA LYS A 306 5.66 30.68 4.25
C LYS A 306 4.59 30.35 3.20
N LEU A 307 4.15 29.09 3.17
CA LEU A 307 3.37 28.51 2.08
C LEU A 307 2.03 29.23 1.82
N LYS A 308 1.37 29.76 2.85
CA LYS A 308 0.11 30.53 2.70
C LYS A 308 0.32 31.85 1.97
N GLU A 309 1.41 32.56 2.29
CA GLU A 309 1.79 33.82 1.61
C GLU A 309 2.20 33.54 0.16
N ALA A 310 2.90 32.43 -0.08
CA ALA A 310 3.24 31.99 -1.43
C ALA A 310 1.98 31.70 -2.28
N VAL A 311 1.01 30.96 -1.73
CA VAL A 311 -0.28 30.70 -2.42
C VAL A 311 -1.05 31.99 -2.70
N ALA A 312 -0.95 33.01 -1.83
CA ALA A 312 -1.53 34.33 -2.08
C ALA A 312 -0.83 35.06 -3.23
N ASP A 313 0.52 35.12 -3.23
CA ASP A 313 1.31 35.74 -4.31
C ASP A 313 1.06 35.08 -5.67
N PHE A 314 1.02 33.73 -5.72
CA PHE A 314 0.70 33.00 -6.95
C PHE A 314 -0.77 33.18 -7.39
N THR A 315 -1.70 33.39 -6.45
CA THR A 315 -3.10 33.68 -6.80
C THR A 315 -3.24 35.08 -7.39
N ALA A 316 -2.58 36.09 -6.82
CA ALA A 316 -2.51 37.42 -7.42
C ALA A 316 -1.88 37.39 -8.83
N ALA A 317 -0.82 36.61 -9.03
CA ALA A 317 -0.24 36.40 -10.36
C ALA A 317 -1.24 35.80 -11.37
N ILE A 318 -2.03 34.80 -10.96
CA ILE A 318 -3.09 34.18 -11.80
C ILE A 318 -4.27 35.14 -12.06
N GLU A 319 -4.60 36.02 -11.11
CA GLU A 319 -5.61 37.08 -11.28
C GLU A 319 -5.13 38.21 -12.22
N ILE A 320 -3.82 38.36 -12.40
CA ILE A 320 -3.22 39.31 -13.35
C ILE A 320 -3.12 38.70 -14.74
N GLU A 321 -2.60 37.47 -14.86
CA GLU A 321 -2.47 36.73 -16.12
C GLU A 321 -2.92 35.27 -15.95
N PRO A 322 -4.19 34.95 -16.27
CA PRO A 322 -4.73 33.59 -16.16
C PRO A 322 -4.01 32.54 -17.02
N ARG A 323 -3.24 32.95 -18.04
CA ARG A 323 -2.40 32.07 -18.89
C ARG A 323 -0.95 31.93 -18.40
N ALA A 324 -0.64 32.36 -17.18
CA ALA A 324 0.67 32.13 -16.57
C ALA A 324 0.82 30.69 -16.05
N ALA A 325 1.11 29.72 -16.94
CA ALA A 325 1.22 28.29 -16.58
C ALA A 325 2.14 28.01 -15.37
N GLU A 326 3.30 28.69 -15.30
CA GLU A 326 4.24 28.60 -14.17
C GLU A 326 3.61 29.07 -12.85
N ALA A 327 2.74 30.09 -12.85
CA ALA A 327 2.07 30.54 -11.62
C ALA A 327 1.07 29.49 -11.11
N TRP A 328 0.31 28.83 -12.00
CA TRP A 328 -0.55 27.69 -11.65
C TRP A 328 0.26 26.52 -11.07
N LYS A 329 1.35 26.13 -11.74
CA LYS A 329 2.27 25.07 -11.29
C LYS A 329 2.88 25.36 -9.91
N ARG A 330 3.38 26.58 -9.70
CA ARG A 330 3.97 27.00 -8.41
C ARG A 330 2.91 27.07 -7.30
N ARG A 331 1.68 27.47 -7.61
CA ARG A 331 0.56 27.41 -6.66
C ARG A 331 0.20 25.97 -6.28
N ALA A 332 0.16 25.06 -7.25
CA ALA A 332 -0.03 23.63 -7.02
C ALA A 332 1.08 23.07 -6.09
N GLN A 333 2.35 23.36 -6.35
CA GLN A 333 3.46 22.94 -5.49
C GLN A 333 3.30 23.45 -4.04
N ALA A 334 2.93 24.72 -3.85
CA ALA A 334 2.71 25.29 -2.52
C ALA A 334 1.46 24.72 -1.81
N ARG A 335 0.36 24.49 -2.54
CA ARG A 335 -0.87 23.82 -2.05
C ARG A 335 -0.63 22.36 -1.70
N ALA A 336 0.21 21.64 -2.44
CA ALA A 336 0.59 20.26 -2.16
C ALA A 336 1.39 20.15 -0.85
N ALA A 337 2.25 21.14 -0.57
CA ALA A 337 2.95 21.26 0.71
C ALA A 337 2.04 21.70 1.88
N LEU A 338 0.85 22.25 1.60
CA LEU A 338 -0.22 22.53 2.57
C LEU A 338 -1.21 21.36 2.74
N GLY A 339 -1.14 20.32 1.91
CA GLY A 339 -2.04 19.16 1.94
C GLY A 339 -3.36 19.33 1.19
N GLN A 340 -3.52 20.40 0.39
CA GLN A 340 -4.73 20.75 -0.37
C GLN A 340 -4.84 19.94 -1.67
N MET A 341 -4.97 18.61 -1.56
CA MET A 341 -4.71 17.68 -2.68
C MET A 341 -5.65 17.84 -3.88
N ASP A 342 -6.91 18.24 -3.67
CA ASP A 342 -7.89 18.38 -4.76
C ASP A 342 -7.62 19.66 -5.57
N GLU A 343 -7.39 20.79 -4.88
CA GLU A 343 -7.06 22.07 -5.52
C GLU A 343 -5.70 22.03 -6.25
N VAL A 344 -4.82 21.10 -5.86
CA VAL A 344 -3.53 20.83 -6.53
C VAL A 344 -3.75 20.12 -7.87
N ILE A 345 -4.69 19.17 -7.94
CA ILE A 345 -5.03 18.48 -9.19
C ILE A 345 -5.67 19.46 -10.18
N GLU A 346 -6.53 20.36 -9.70
CA GLU A 346 -7.08 21.45 -10.53
C GLU A 346 -5.96 22.36 -11.07
N ASP A 347 -5.07 22.87 -10.21
CA ASP A 347 -4.01 23.79 -10.61
C ASP A 347 -3.01 23.16 -11.59
N PHE A 348 -2.54 21.93 -11.34
CA PHE A 348 -1.69 21.22 -12.29
C PHE A 348 -2.41 20.93 -13.61
N THR A 349 -3.70 20.59 -13.57
CA THR A 349 -4.49 20.40 -14.80
C THR A 349 -4.59 21.69 -15.60
N ARG A 350 -4.73 22.85 -14.95
CA ARG A 350 -4.71 24.15 -15.64
C ARG A 350 -3.33 24.52 -16.17
N ALA A 351 -2.26 24.32 -15.42
CA ALA A 351 -0.89 24.53 -15.91
C ALA A 351 -0.64 23.73 -17.21
N PHE A 352 -0.95 22.43 -17.25
CA PHE A 352 -0.79 21.60 -18.45
C PHE A 352 -1.79 21.92 -19.58
N THR A 353 -2.99 22.42 -19.27
CA THR A 353 -3.94 22.89 -20.29
C THR A 353 -3.43 24.15 -21.00
N ILE A 354 -2.67 24.99 -20.29
CA ILE A 354 -2.11 26.25 -20.81
C ILE A 354 -0.79 25.98 -21.55
N ASP A 355 0.08 25.13 -20.99
CA ASP A 355 1.33 24.69 -21.61
C ASP A 355 1.42 23.15 -21.64
N PRO A 356 1.03 22.51 -22.75
CA PRO A 356 1.17 21.07 -22.93
C PRO A 356 2.62 20.56 -23.04
N SER A 357 3.63 21.45 -23.10
CA SER A 357 5.04 21.05 -23.10
C SER A 357 5.61 20.88 -21.68
N ALA A 358 4.94 21.43 -20.67
CA ALA A 358 5.27 21.31 -19.25
C ALA A 358 4.95 19.91 -18.69
N THR A 359 5.58 18.87 -19.24
CA THR A 359 5.32 17.46 -18.92
C THR A 359 5.77 17.05 -17.51
N ASP A 360 6.58 17.87 -16.83
CA ASP A 360 6.92 17.69 -15.42
C ASP A 360 5.72 17.94 -14.49
N VAL A 361 4.75 18.77 -14.91
CA VAL A 361 3.45 18.94 -14.24
C VAL A 361 2.67 17.62 -14.17
N LEU A 362 2.76 16.78 -15.20
CA LEU A 362 2.13 15.44 -15.19
C LEU A 362 2.83 14.53 -14.19
N ALA A 363 4.16 14.57 -14.07
CA ALA A 363 4.87 13.80 -13.06
C ALA A 363 4.41 14.20 -11.64
N GLU A 364 4.35 15.49 -11.33
CA GLU A 364 3.91 16.00 -10.02
C GLU A 364 2.42 15.69 -9.73
N ARG A 365 1.52 15.85 -10.72
CA ARG A 365 0.10 15.47 -10.58
C ARG A 365 -0.05 13.96 -10.38
N GLY A 366 0.75 13.15 -11.07
CA GLY A 366 0.84 11.71 -10.88
C GLY A 366 1.22 11.32 -9.44
N VAL A 367 2.18 12.01 -8.80
CA VAL A 367 2.51 11.81 -7.37
C VAL A 367 1.32 12.11 -6.45
N VAL A 368 0.52 13.13 -6.77
CA VAL A 368 -0.70 13.47 -5.99
C VAL A 368 -1.77 12.40 -6.17
N TYR A 369 -1.99 11.90 -7.39
CA TYR A 369 -2.87 10.77 -7.64
C TYR A 369 -2.43 9.48 -6.91
N VAL A 370 -1.13 9.18 -6.80
CA VAL A 370 -0.63 8.07 -5.95
C VAL A 370 -1.02 8.27 -4.49
N LYS A 371 -0.86 9.49 -3.94
CA LYS A 371 -1.25 9.82 -2.56
C LYS A 371 -2.76 9.67 -2.33
N GLN A 372 -3.58 10.04 -3.31
CA GLN A 372 -5.03 9.83 -3.31
C GLN A 372 -5.47 8.37 -3.59
N ARG A 373 -4.53 7.46 -3.89
CA ARG A 373 -4.80 6.08 -4.33
C ARG A 373 -5.56 5.97 -5.67
N ASN A 374 -5.57 7.03 -6.48
CA ASN A 374 -6.09 7.02 -7.85
C ASN A 374 -4.99 6.52 -8.81
N TYR A 375 -4.60 5.25 -8.66
CA TYR A 375 -3.43 4.72 -9.35
C TYR A 375 -3.60 4.67 -10.87
N ARG A 376 -4.84 4.52 -11.38
CA ARG A 376 -5.12 4.57 -12.82
C ARG A 376 -4.76 5.92 -13.44
N ALA A 377 -5.16 7.03 -12.81
CA ALA A 377 -4.78 8.37 -13.27
C ALA A 377 -3.27 8.59 -13.14
N ALA A 378 -2.68 8.16 -12.01
CA ALA A 378 -1.24 8.24 -11.80
C ALA A 378 -0.42 7.50 -12.89
N ILE A 379 -0.81 6.28 -13.26
CA ILE A 379 -0.12 5.49 -14.31
C ILE A 379 -0.16 6.21 -15.67
N SER A 380 -1.29 6.87 -16.00
CA SER A 380 -1.42 7.62 -17.26
C SER A 380 -0.50 8.84 -17.29
N ASP A 381 -0.53 9.65 -16.23
CA ASP A 381 0.27 10.86 -16.10
C ASP A 381 1.77 10.54 -16.05
N LEU A 382 2.17 9.58 -15.23
CA LEU A 382 3.58 9.23 -15.01
C LEU A 382 4.20 8.58 -16.26
N LYS A 383 3.44 7.79 -17.04
CA LYS A 383 3.92 7.30 -18.34
C LYS A 383 4.15 8.46 -19.31
N THR A 384 3.15 9.33 -19.49
CA THR A 384 3.24 10.49 -20.40
C THR A 384 4.41 11.42 -20.06
N ALA A 385 4.68 11.63 -18.76
CA ALA A 385 5.85 12.37 -18.30
C ALA A 385 7.18 11.67 -18.61
N LEU A 386 7.24 10.34 -18.40
CA LEU A 386 8.44 9.53 -18.65
C LEU A 386 8.74 9.32 -20.14
N ASP A 387 7.74 9.36 -21.01
CA ASP A 387 7.92 9.37 -22.47
C ASP A 387 8.65 10.64 -22.93
N SER A 388 8.49 11.75 -22.19
CA SER A 388 9.17 13.03 -22.44
C SER A 388 10.50 13.17 -21.68
N ASN A 389 10.57 12.68 -20.44
CA ASN A 389 11.79 12.66 -19.62
C ASN A 389 12.10 11.24 -19.11
N THR A 390 12.80 10.48 -19.94
CA THR A 390 13.21 9.10 -19.65
C THR A 390 14.25 8.96 -18.53
N LYS A 391 14.70 10.05 -17.91
CA LYS A 391 15.73 10.07 -16.86
C LYS A 391 15.21 10.40 -15.46
N ASP A 392 13.90 10.63 -15.28
CA ASP A 392 13.36 10.87 -13.93
C ASP A 392 13.18 9.57 -13.12
N ALA A 393 14.17 9.31 -12.25
CA ALA A 393 14.12 8.22 -11.28
C ALA A 393 12.93 8.34 -10.29
N ASN A 394 12.48 9.55 -9.97
CA ASN A 394 11.35 9.77 -9.07
C ASN A 394 10.04 9.34 -9.74
N ALA A 395 9.77 9.80 -10.96
CA ALA A 395 8.62 9.38 -11.73
C ALA A 395 8.60 7.86 -11.95
N TYR A 396 9.74 7.21 -12.20
CA TYR A 396 9.80 5.74 -12.25
C TYR A 396 9.46 5.07 -10.90
N ASN A 397 9.91 5.61 -9.76
CA ASN A 397 9.53 5.10 -8.45
C ASN A 397 8.02 5.28 -8.17
N PHE A 398 7.44 6.42 -8.52
CA PHE A 398 6.00 6.65 -8.34
C PHE A 398 5.14 5.85 -9.33
N LEU A 399 5.62 5.60 -10.55
CA LEU A 399 5.00 4.68 -11.49
C LEU A 399 5.04 3.25 -10.93
N GLY A 400 6.16 2.86 -10.31
CA GLY A 400 6.29 1.60 -9.58
C GLY A 400 5.25 1.47 -8.46
N LEU A 401 5.07 2.52 -7.65
CA LEU A 401 4.07 2.56 -6.58
C LEU A 401 2.65 2.48 -7.12
N ALA A 402 2.34 3.16 -8.22
CA ALA A 402 1.03 3.11 -8.84
C ALA A 402 0.73 1.72 -9.44
N LEU A 403 1.67 1.13 -10.18
CA LEU A 403 1.53 -0.21 -10.77
C LEU A 403 1.39 -1.31 -9.72
N THR A 404 2.17 -1.22 -8.63
CA THR A 404 2.05 -2.12 -7.47
C THR A 404 0.71 -1.94 -6.77
N GLY A 405 0.23 -0.70 -6.63
CA GLY A 405 -1.12 -0.37 -6.16
C GLY A 405 -2.26 -0.85 -7.09
N THR A 406 -1.97 -1.26 -8.32
CA THR A 406 -2.88 -1.95 -9.24
C THR A 406 -2.54 -3.44 -9.46
N GLY A 407 -1.68 -4.04 -8.62
CA GLY A 407 -1.46 -5.49 -8.56
C GLY A 407 -0.54 -6.02 -9.66
N ALA A 408 -0.16 -5.15 -10.59
CA ALA A 408 0.88 -5.36 -11.58
C ALA A 408 2.27 -5.25 -10.90
N CYS A 409 2.50 -6.03 -9.84
CA CYS A 409 3.71 -5.97 -9.01
C CYS A 409 4.99 -6.19 -9.84
N LEU A 410 4.95 -7.00 -10.90
CA LEU A 410 6.09 -7.21 -11.80
C LEU A 410 6.37 -5.99 -12.70
N ASP A 411 5.34 -5.30 -13.18
CA ASP A 411 5.51 -4.04 -13.91
C ASP A 411 6.01 -2.94 -12.97
N GLY A 412 5.53 -2.96 -11.71
CA GLY A 412 6.04 -2.14 -10.63
C GLY A 412 7.54 -2.37 -10.39
N VAL A 413 7.95 -3.63 -10.24
CA VAL A 413 9.37 -4.06 -10.18
C VAL A 413 10.16 -3.59 -11.41
N ALA A 414 9.59 -3.63 -12.62
CA ALA A 414 10.26 -3.14 -13.83
C ALA A 414 10.47 -1.61 -13.79
N ALA A 415 9.51 -0.84 -13.27
CA ALA A 415 9.64 0.59 -13.06
C ALA A 415 10.68 0.92 -11.95
N TYR A 416 10.66 0.22 -10.81
CA TYR A 416 11.66 0.40 -9.77
C TYR A 416 13.08 0.04 -10.24
N LYS A 417 13.25 -1.02 -11.04
CA LYS A 417 14.54 -1.37 -11.67
C LYS A 417 15.11 -0.22 -12.48
N LYS A 418 14.28 0.51 -13.23
CA LYS A 418 14.70 1.74 -13.93
C LYS A 418 15.04 2.87 -12.96
N ALA A 419 14.26 3.07 -11.89
CA ALA A 419 14.55 4.08 -10.87
C ALA A 419 15.92 3.86 -10.20
N VAL A 420 16.25 2.63 -9.77
CA VAL A 420 17.54 2.34 -9.12
C VAL A 420 18.71 2.23 -10.11
N ALA A 421 18.45 1.97 -11.40
CA ALA A 421 19.48 2.08 -12.43
C ALA A 421 19.86 3.54 -12.74
N LEU A 422 18.91 4.47 -12.62
CA LEU A 422 19.14 5.92 -12.76
C LEU A 422 19.72 6.55 -11.49
N ARG A 423 19.35 6.05 -10.30
CA ARG A 423 19.85 6.52 -8.99
C ARG A 423 20.09 5.32 -8.05
N PRO A 424 21.30 4.71 -8.04
CA PRO A 424 21.60 3.52 -7.23
C PRO A 424 21.44 3.73 -5.72
N ASP A 425 21.65 4.95 -5.23
CA ASP A 425 21.47 5.42 -3.85
C ASP A 425 19.99 5.68 -3.47
N PHE A 426 19.03 5.41 -4.34
CA PHE A 426 17.60 5.66 -4.06
C PHE A 426 16.99 4.60 -3.12
N LYS A 427 17.31 4.70 -1.82
CA LYS A 427 16.90 3.74 -0.79
C LYS A 427 15.39 3.45 -0.75
N ASP A 428 14.54 4.45 -0.99
CA ASP A 428 13.08 4.26 -1.03
C ASP A 428 12.66 3.38 -2.21
N ALA A 429 13.26 3.53 -3.39
CA ALA A 429 12.97 2.69 -4.56
C ALA A 429 13.40 1.23 -4.32
N TRP A 430 14.50 0.99 -3.62
CA TRP A 430 14.88 -0.35 -3.16
C TRP A 430 13.85 -0.95 -2.19
N VAL A 431 13.38 -0.19 -1.19
CA VAL A 431 12.36 -0.65 -0.24
C VAL A 431 11.02 -0.93 -0.93
N ASN A 432 10.60 -0.06 -1.84
CA ASN A 432 9.36 -0.20 -2.59
C ASN A 432 9.41 -1.39 -3.55
N MET A 433 10.55 -1.63 -4.23
CA MET A 433 10.77 -2.85 -5.01
C MET A 433 10.73 -4.11 -4.12
N GLY A 434 11.27 -4.03 -2.90
CA GLY A 434 11.15 -5.09 -1.89
C GLY A 434 9.70 -5.37 -1.48
N GLN A 435 8.86 -4.34 -1.33
CA GLN A 435 7.41 -4.53 -1.11
C GLN A 435 6.73 -5.19 -2.31
N ALA A 436 7.04 -4.77 -3.54
CA ALA A 436 6.43 -5.34 -4.73
C ALA A 436 6.79 -6.82 -4.93
N TYR A 437 8.06 -7.22 -4.70
CA TYR A 437 8.44 -8.63 -4.68
C TYR A 437 7.73 -9.39 -3.54
N LYS A 438 7.63 -8.80 -2.34
CA LYS A 438 6.89 -9.39 -1.21
C LYS A 438 5.43 -9.64 -1.56
N GLU A 439 4.74 -8.65 -2.11
CA GLU A 439 3.32 -8.75 -2.51
C GLU A 439 3.11 -9.70 -3.69
N TYR A 440 4.10 -9.86 -4.57
CA TYR A 440 4.13 -10.91 -5.59
C TYR A 440 4.40 -12.32 -5.03
N GLY A 441 4.91 -12.46 -3.80
CA GLY A 441 5.23 -13.73 -3.16
C GLY A 441 6.73 -14.12 -3.19
N ASP A 442 7.56 -13.34 -3.88
CA ASP A 442 9.01 -13.57 -4.02
C ASP A 442 9.78 -13.04 -2.81
N ALA A 443 9.94 -13.89 -1.81
CA ALA A 443 10.66 -13.56 -0.59
C ALA A 443 12.18 -13.43 -0.78
N GLU A 444 12.76 -14.07 -1.79
CA GLU A 444 14.20 -14.07 -2.00
C GLU A 444 14.67 -12.73 -2.59
N ASN A 445 14.02 -12.27 -3.67
CA ASN A 445 14.35 -10.98 -4.25
C ASN A 445 13.86 -9.80 -3.40
N ALA A 446 12.78 -9.96 -2.62
CA ALA A 446 12.41 -8.98 -1.59
C ALA A 446 13.53 -8.80 -0.54
N ALA A 447 14.10 -9.90 -0.02
CA ALA A 447 15.21 -9.84 0.93
C ALA A 447 16.48 -9.20 0.33
N LYS A 448 16.82 -9.49 -0.93
CA LYS A 448 17.94 -8.82 -1.65
C LYS A 448 17.71 -7.32 -1.77
N CYS A 449 16.49 -6.87 -2.03
CA CYS A 449 16.16 -5.44 -2.11
C CYS A 449 16.33 -4.74 -0.75
N TYR A 450 15.91 -5.38 0.35
CA TYR A 450 16.12 -4.86 1.70
C TYR A 450 17.61 -4.83 2.08
N GLN A 451 18.38 -5.84 1.68
CA GLN A 451 19.84 -5.81 1.87
C GLN A 451 20.47 -4.62 1.13
N ARG A 452 20.13 -4.39 -0.15
CA ARG A 452 20.63 -3.22 -0.90
C ARG A 452 20.21 -1.89 -0.27
N ALA A 453 19.00 -1.77 0.26
CA ALA A 453 18.57 -0.56 0.97
C ALA A 453 19.41 -0.27 2.23
N LEU A 454 19.86 -1.32 2.95
CA LEU A 454 20.74 -1.19 4.13
C LEU A 454 22.23 -1.05 3.79
N GLU A 455 22.65 -1.47 2.60
CA GLU A 455 23.99 -1.16 2.06
C GLU A 455 24.09 0.33 1.65
N VAL A 456 22.99 0.94 1.21
CA VAL A 456 22.89 2.38 0.95
C VAL A 456 22.73 3.19 2.25
N ASP A 457 21.88 2.75 3.17
CA ASP A 457 21.67 3.40 4.47
C ASP A 457 21.40 2.38 5.58
N SER A 458 22.45 2.03 6.32
CA SER A 458 22.36 1.07 7.42
C SER A 458 21.49 1.53 8.61
N SER A 459 21.16 2.82 8.67
CA SER A 459 20.35 3.46 9.72
C SER A 459 18.85 3.49 9.38
N PHE A 460 18.44 3.01 8.20
CA PHE A 460 17.07 3.11 7.73
C PHE A 460 16.15 2.08 8.43
N ALA A 461 15.65 2.43 9.62
CA ALA A 461 14.83 1.59 10.50
C ALA A 461 13.62 0.92 9.81
N THR A 462 12.98 1.63 8.88
CA THR A 462 11.89 1.14 8.02
C THR A 462 12.25 -0.14 7.25
N VAL A 463 13.51 -0.34 6.85
CA VAL A 463 13.92 -1.59 6.17
C VAL A 463 13.84 -2.79 7.12
N TYR A 464 14.32 -2.64 8.35
CA TYR A 464 14.28 -3.71 9.36
C TYR A 464 12.84 -4.10 9.70
N ARG A 465 11.91 -3.14 9.74
CA ARG A 465 10.47 -3.36 9.92
C ARG A 465 9.90 -4.23 8.80
N TYR A 466 10.14 -3.84 7.54
CA TYR A 466 9.67 -4.60 6.38
C TYR A 466 10.34 -5.97 6.23
N TRP A 467 11.62 -6.09 6.59
CA TRP A 467 12.31 -7.38 6.56
C TRP A 467 11.84 -8.32 7.67
N ALA A 468 11.56 -7.80 8.87
CA ALA A 468 10.94 -8.58 9.95
C ALA A 468 9.56 -9.11 9.53
N LEU A 469 8.71 -8.26 8.94
CA LEU A 469 7.40 -8.65 8.42
C LEU A 469 7.50 -9.73 7.32
N LEU A 470 8.47 -9.60 6.40
CA LEU A 470 8.73 -10.63 5.38
C LEU A 470 9.16 -11.95 6.01
N LYS A 471 10.11 -11.92 6.95
CA LYS A 471 10.62 -13.10 7.66
C LYS A 471 9.52 -13.82 8.45
N HIS A 472 8.64 -13.06 9.10
CA HIS A 472 7.47 -13.60 9.79
C HIS A 472 6.48 -14.23 8.81
N GLY A 473 6.27 -13.64 7.63
CA GLY A 473 5.38 -14.18 6.60
C GLY A 473 5.83 -15.52 5.99
N VAL A 474 7.14 -15.80 5.98
CA VAL A 474 7.71 -17.10 5.55
C VAL A 474 7.93 -18.10 6.71
N GLY A 475 7.48 -17.78 7.92
CA GLY A 475 7.61 -18.63 9.11
C GLY A 475 8.99 -18.60 9.78
N ASP A 476 9.93 -17.76 9.32
CA ASP A 476 11.22 -17.54 9.97
C ASP A 476 11.09 -16.50 11.09
N HIS A 477 10.35 -16.85 12.14
CA HIS A 477 10.12 -15.97 13.28
C HIS A 477 11.43 -15.65 14.03
N ARG A 478 12.40 -16.57 14.07
CA ARG A 478 13.72 -16.28 14.68
C ARG A 478 14.47 -15.19 13.89
N GLY A 479 14.48 -15.26 12.56
CA GLY A 479 15.00 -14.20 11.70
C GLY A 479 14.19 -12.90 11.79
N ALA A 480 12.87 -12.99 11.93
CA ALA A 480 11.98 -11.83 12.11
C ALA A 480 12.27 -11.08 13.42
N ALA A 481 12.37 -11.81 14.54
CA ALA A 481 12.76 -11.25 15.83
C ALA A 481 14.14 -10.58 15.76
N GLN A 482 15.12 -11.18 15.09
CA GLN A 482 16.44 -10.57 14.89
C GLN A 482 16.37 -9.26 14.09
N MET A 483 15.59 -9.20 13.01
CA MET A 483 15.44 -7.96 12.24
C MET A 483 14.69 -6.89 13.03
N ALA A 484 13.59 -7.25 13.71
CA ALA A 484 12.83 -6.34 14.55
C ALA A 484 13.69 -5.77 15.69
N GLN A 485 14.51 -6.60 16.35
CA GLN A 485 15.44 -6.16 17.39
C GLN A 485 16.53 -5.21 16.85
N LYS A 486 16.98 -5.37 15.60
CA LYS A 486 17.88 -4.38 14.96
C LYS A 486 17.16 -3.04 14.74
N GLY A 487 15.92 -3.07 14.26
CA GLY A 487 15.09 -1.86 14.14
C GLY A 487 14.87 -1.15 15.48
N LEU A 488 14.56 -1.88 16.55
CA LEU A 488 14.35 -1.34 17.90
C LEU A 488 15.61 -0.73 18.56
N LYS A 489 16.81 -0.98 18.00
CA LYS A 489 18.05 -0.27 18.40
C LYS A 489 18.16 1.13 17.78
N LEU A 490 17.43 1.38 16.70
CA LEU A 490 17.34 2.67 16.00
C LEU A 490 16.11 3.45 16.49
N GLU A 491 14.95 2.80 16.52
CA GLU A 491 13.66 3.40 16.91
C GLU A 491 13.03 2.61 18.07
N ARG A 492 13.45 2.91 19.31
CA ARG A 492 13.08 2.15 20.51
C ARG A 492 11.56 1.97 20.71
N ASN A 493 10.77 3.00 20.39
CA ASN A 493 9.34 3.05 20.66
C ASN A 493 8.48 2.80 19.40
N ASN A 494 9.06 2.29 18.30
CA ASN A 494 8.31 2.00 17.09
C ASN A 494 7.40 0.77 17.30
N ILE A 495 6.09 0.98 17.32
CA ILE A 495 5.09 -0.04 17.66
C ILE A 495 5.01 -1.16 16.62
N GLU A 496 5.21 -0.89 15.33
CA GLU A 496 5.24 -1.95 14.32
C GLU A 496 6.43 -2.90 14.54
N LEU A 497 7.58 -2.35 14.94
CA LEU A 497 8.77 -3.11 15.32
C LEU A 497 8.58 -3.85 16.66
N MET A 498 7.96 -3.22 17.66
CA MET A 498 7.64 -3.87 18.95
C MET A 498 6.66 -5.03 18.77
N TYR A 499 5.60 -4.84 17.99
CA TYR A 499 4.63 -5.88 17.66
C TYR A 499 5.28 -7.03 16.90
N SER A 500 6.07 -6.73 15.86
CA SER A 500 6.77 -7.74 15.05
C SER A 500 7.81 -8.52 15.86
N TYR A 501 8.46 -7.88 16.84
CA TYR A 501 9.35 -8.56 17.78
C TYR A 501 8.56 -9.49 18.71
N ALA A 502 7.55 -8.95 19.39
CA ALA A 502 6.74 -9.69 20.37
C ALA A 502 5.99 -10.88 19.73
N SER A 503 5.44 -10.72 18.52
CA SER A 503 4.75 -11.80 17.79
C SER A 503 5.69 -12.92 17.37
N SER A 504 6.91 -12.54 16.98
CA SER A 504 7.96 -13.50 16.61
C SER A 504 8.45 -14.28 17.83
N GLU A 505 8.73 -13.61 18.94
CA GLU A 505 9.12 -14.24 20.21
C GLU A 505 7.99 -15.14 20.75
N HIS A 506 6.72 -14.72 20.64
CA HIS A 506 5.54 -15.52 20.98
C HIS A 506 5.49 -16.82 20.16
N ALA A 507 5.57 -16.73 18.82
CA ALA A 507 5.56 -17.90 17.94
C ALA A 507 6.75 -18.85 18.21
N VAL A 508 7.90 -18.32 18.63
CA VAL A 508 9.10 -19.11 18.98
C VAL A 508 8.98 -19.81 20.34
N GLY A 509 8.08 -19.36 21.22
CA GLY A 509 7.91 -19.86 22.59
C GLY A 509 8.64 -19.05 23.67
N GLU A 510 9.19 -17.87 23.34
CA GLU A 510 9.84 -16.96 24.29
C GLU A 510 8.82 -16.04 24.97
N TYR A 511 7.78 -16.63 25.56
CA TYR A 511 6.61 -15.93 26.14
C TYR A 511 6.99 -14.81 27.11
N ALA A 512 8.08 -14.99 27.88
CA ALA A 512 8.58 -13.97 28.82
C ALA A 512 9.09 -12.69 28.13
N THR A 513 9.68 -12.82 26.94
CA THR A 513 10.09 -11.68 26.12
C THR A 513 8.89 -11.06 25.43
N ALA A 514 8.02 -11.89 24.84
CA ALA A 514 6.82 -11.45 24.13
C ALA A 514 5.88 -10.63 25.03
N VAL A 515 5.45 -11.18 26.18
CA VAL A 515 4.53 -10.51 27.12
C VAL A 515 5.12 -9.18 27.59
N ARG A 516 6.41 -9.14 27.95
CA ARG A 516 7.08 -7.88 28.34
C ARG A 516 7.06 -6.84 27.23
N THR A 517 7.30 -7.23 25.98
CA THR A 517 7.29 -6.29 24.86
C THR A 517 5.87 -5.83 24.52
N TYR A 518 4.85 -6.69 24.67
CA TYR A 518 3.45 -6.25 24.57
C TYR A 518 3.06 -5.29 25.70
N ASP A 519 3.47 -5.55 26.95
CA ASP A 519 3.26 -4.62 28.08
C ASP A 519 3.94 -3.26 27.83
N GLU A 520 5.20 -3.25 27.37
CA GLU A 520 5.90 -2.00 27.02
C GLU A 520 5.25 -1.28 25.81
N MET A 521 4.70 -2.02 24.84
CA MET A 521 4.02 -1.48 23.65
C MET A 521 2.64 -0.89 23.95
N LEU A 522 1.89 -1.47 24.90
CA LEU A 522 0.60 -0.96 25.37
C LEU A 522 0.76 0.37 26.14
N GLY A 523 1.94 0.64 26.70
CA GLY A 523 2.28 1.89 27.40
C GLY A 523 2.78 3.03 26.51
N VAL A 524 2.88 2.86 25.19
CA VAL A 524 3.30 3.92 24.26
C VAL A 524 2.09 4.78 23.85
N GLU A 525 2.22 6.11 23.88
CA GLU A 525 1.20 7.02 23.37
C GLU A 525 1.19 7.05 21.83
N THR A 526 -0.01 7.07 21.23
CA THR A 526 -0.19 6.86 19.78
C THR A 526 -1.24 7.75 19.13
N ASP A 527 -1.07 7.92 17.82
CA ASP A 527 -2.11 8.39 16.92
C ASP A 527 -3.25 7.37 16.76
N SER A 528 -4.26 7.67 15.95
CA SER A 528 -5.44 6.80 15.82
C SER A 528 -5.18 5.53 15.01
N GLU A 529 -4.26 5.57 14.04
CA GLU A 529 -3.99 4.43 13.15
C GLU A 529 -3.17 3.34 13.87
N SER A 530 -2.19 3.73 14.70
CA SER A 530 -1.34 2.78 15.43
C SER A 530 -2.09 2.01 16.54
N LYS A 531 -3.24 2.51 17.03
CA LYS A 531 -4.03 1.86 18.11
C LYS A 531 -4.51 0.46 17.74
N LEU A 532 -4.76 0.20 16.46
CA LEU A 532 -5.17 -1.14 16.00
C LEU A 532 -4.09 -2.19 16.29
N LEU A 533 -2.80 -1.82 16.21
CA LEU A 533 -1.69 -2.70 16.60
C LEU A 533 -1.63 -2.88 18.11
N GLN A 534 -1.90 -1.84 18.91
CA GLN A 534 -1.99 -1.96 20.37
C GLN A 534 -3.13 -2.89 20.79
N PHE A 535 -4.30 -2.82 20.16
CA PHE A 535 -5.41 -3.75 20.40
C PHE A 535 -4.99 -5.19 20.09
N LEU A 536 -4.36 -5.43 18.93
CA LEU A 536 -3.79 -6.74 18.60
C LEU A 536 -2.73 -7.19 19.61
N GLY A 537 -1.87 -6.28 20.07
CA GLY A 537 -0.86 -6.54 21.10
C GLY A 537 -1.47 -7.02 22.43
N PHE A 538 -2.60 -6.45 22.85
CA PHE A 538 -3.36 -6.96 24.00
C PHE A 538 -3.84 -8.40 23.77
N TYR A 539 -4.56 -8.68 22.67
CA TYR A 539 -5.05 -10.05 22.42
C TYR A 539 -3.90 -11.06 22.34
N GLN A 540 -2.77 -10.69 21.72
CA GLN A 540 -1.59 -11.55 21.61
C GLN A 540 -0.86 -11.78 22.94
N ARG A 541 -0.82 -10.78 23.82
CA ARG A 541 -0.32 -10.93 25.20
C ARG A 541 -1.14 -11.98 25.96
N GLU A 542 -2.47 -11.91 25.89
CA GLU A 542 -3.34 -12.85 26.59
C GLU A 542 -3.20 -14.27 26.02
N ILE A 543 -3.09 -14.42 24.70
CA ILE A 543 -2.87 -15.73 24.04
C ILE A 543 -1.48 -16.30 24.39
N ALA A 544 -0.46 -15.46 24.50
CA ALA A 544 0.88 -15.87 24.95
C ALA A 544 0.85 -16.38 26.41
N LEU A 545 0.07 -15.74 27.28
CA LEU A 545 -0.13 -16.19 28.66
C LEU A 545 -0.94 -17.49 28.72
N TYR A 546 -2.06 -17.61 27.99
CA TYR A 546 -2.83 -18.86 27.89
C TYR A 546 -1.96 -20.04 27.41
N THR A 547 -1.20 -19.83 26.34
CA THR A 547 -0.33 -20.86 25.76
C THR A 547 0.78 -21.26 26.74
N LEU A 548 1.28 -20.31 27.54
CA LEU A 548 2.22 -20.60 28.62
C LEU A 548 1.60 -21.41 29.77
N HIS A 549 0.35 -21.15 30.17
CA HIS A 549 -0.35 -21.99 31.16
C HIS A 549 -0.52 -23.43 30.66
N LYS A 550 -0.78 -23.60 29.35
CA LYS A 550 -0.90 -24.90 28.69
C LYS A 550 0.44 -25.52 28.29
N HIS A 551 1.58 -24.85 28.49
CA HIS A 551 2.88 -25.24 27.95
C HIS A 551 3.31 -26.67 28.33
N ALA A 552 3.09 -27.06 29.58
CA ALA A 552 3.40 -28.40 30.09
C ALA A 552 2.25 -29.42 29.93
N ALA A 553 1.07 -29.00 29.47
CA ALA A 553 -0.08 -29.88 29.29
C ALA A 553 0.10 -30.77 28.04
N PRO A 554 -0.57 -31.94 28.00
CA PRO A 554 -0.69 -32.75 26.79
C PRO A 554 -1.18 -31.93 25.60
N LEU A 555 -0.66 -32.22 24.41
CA LEU A 555 -1.07 -31.51 23.19
C LEU A 555 -2.57 -31.66 22.88
N ALA A 556 -3.19 -32.75 23.32
CA ALA A 556 -4.64 -32.98 23.24
C ALA A 556 -5.47 -31.96 24.04
N ASP A 557 -4.92 -31.38 25.11
CA ASP A 557 -5.67 -30.53 26.04
C ASP A 557 -5.65 -29.03 25.69
N PHE A 558 -4.90 -28.64 24.65
CA PHE A 558 -4.87 -27.28 24.12
C PHE A 558 -6.09 -27.04 23.21
N SER A 559 -6.92 -26.06 23.54
CA SER A 559 -8.08 -25.67 22.72
C SER A 559 -8.49 -24.23 23.03
N LEU A 560 -8.16 -23.29 22.15
CA LEU A 560 -8.59 -21.90 22.30
C LEU A 560 -10.12 -21.78 22.26
N ASP A 561 -10.80 -22.58 21.43
CA ASP A 561 -12.24 -22.53 21.24
C ASP A 561 -13.05 -22.96 22.46
N ARG A 562 -12.55 -23.95 23.21
CA ARG A 562 -13.21 -24.43 24.44
C ARG A 562 -12.81 -23.60 25.67
N ASP A 563 -11.54 -23.19 25.76
CA ASP A 563 -10.98 -22.66 27.00
C ASP A 563 -11.00 -21.12 27.10
N LEU A 564 -11.13 -20.40 25.98
CA LEU A 564 -11.22 -18.94 25.97
C LEU A 564 -12.66 -18.45 25.81
N ASP A 565 -12.95 -17.35 26.51
CA ASP A 565 -14.24 -16.68 26.50
C ASP A 565 -14.75 -16.35 25.07
N PRO A 566 -16.03 -16.63 24.73
CA PRO A 566 -16.59 -16.34 23.41
C PRO A 566 -16.53 -14.87 22.99
N PHE A 567 -16.64 -13.92 23.92
CA PHE A 567 -16.60 -12.49 23.61
C PHE A 567 -15.16 -11.98 23.45
N PHE A 568 -14.18 -12.52 24.19
CA PHE A 568 -12.75 -12.34 23.91
C PHE A 568 -12.41 -12.81 22.49
N LYS A 569 -12.87 -14.00 22.09
CA LYS A 569 -12.65 -14.53 20.73
C LYS A 569 -13.31 -13.65 19.66
N GLU A 570 -14.56 -13.24 19.87
CA GLU A 570 -15.26 -12.29 18.98
C GLU A 570 -14.47 -10.98 18.82
N ALA A 571 -14.08 -10.37 19.94
CA ALA A 571 -13.39 -9.09 19.95
C ALA A 571 -11.98 -9.17 19.33
N TRP A 572 -11.26 -10.29 19.50
CA TRP A 572 -10.01 -10.56 18.81
C TRP A 572 -10.21 -10.72 17.29
N CYS A 573 -11.22 -11.51 16.87
CA CYS A 573 -11.56 -11.69 15.45
C CYS A 573 -11.88 -10.37 14.75
N LYS A 574 -12.68 -9.52 15.40
CA LYS A 574 -13.08 -8.19 14.94
C LYS A 574 -12.05 -7.08 15.20
N LYS A 575 -10.96 -7.38 15.93
CA LYS A 575 -9.90 -6.44 16.37
C LYS A 575 -10.44 -5.22 17.14
N LEU A 576 -11.44 -5.43 17.98
CA LEU A 576 -12.10 -4.36 18.74
C LEU A 576 -11.17 -3.74 19.82
N PRO A 577 -11.51 -2.56 20.37
CA PRO A 577 -10.82 -2.02 21.54
C PRO A 577 -10.97 -2.97 22.76
N PRO A 578 -9.86 -3.37 23.42
CA PRO A 578 -9.91 -4.23 24.61
C PRO A 578 -10.74 -3.66 25.77
N THR A 579 -10.98 -2.35 25.80
CA THR A 579 -11.85 -1.70 26.78
C THR A 579 -13.29 -2.21 26.77
N LEU A 580 -13.77 -2.77 25.65
CA LEU A 580 -15.10 -3.38 25.57
C LEU A 580 -15.21 -4.69 26.36
N LEU A 581 -14.10 -5.36 26.63
CA LEU A 581 -14.07 -6.62 27.38
C LEU A 581 -14.37 -6.44 28.88
N PHE A 582 -14.15 -5.25 29.43
CA PHE A 582 -14.21 -5.00 30.86
C PHE A 582 -15.57 -4.39 31.27
N PRO A 583 -16.15 -4.80 32.42
CA PRO A 583 -15.58 -5.66 33.46
C PRO A 583 -15.78 -7.17 33.25
N GLY A 584 -16.34 -7.62 32.13
CA GLY A 584 -16.72 -9.03 31.92
C GLY A 584 -15.56 -10.02 31.77
N TYR A 585 -14.40 -9.57 31.29
CA TYR A 585 -13.21 -10.40 31.09
C TYR A 585 -12.20 -10.23 32.23
N SER A 586 -11.64 -11.36 32.70
CA SER A 586 -10.46 -11.37 33.56
C SER A 586 -9.23 -11.69 32.71
N THR A 587 -8.20 -10.84 32.79
CA THR A 587 -6.92 -11.07 32.10
C THR A 587 -6.27 -12.38 32.56
N GLN A 588 -5.61 -13.08 31.64
CA GLN A 588 -4.83 -14.25 31.95
C GLN A 588 -3.80 -13.93 33.04
N PRO A 589 -3.67 -14.75 34.10
CA PRO A 589 -2.72 -14.47 35.17
C PRO A 589 -1.28 -14.51 34.63
N VAL A 590 -0.36 -13.79 35.27
CA VAL A 590 1.06 -13.83 34.91
C VAL A 590 1.75 -14.90 35.77
N PRO A 591 2.28 -16.00 35.19
CA PRO A 591 2.93 -17.04 35.97
C PRO A 591 4.09 -16.51 36.81
N PRO A 592 4.34 -17.04 38.03
CA PRO A 592 5.46 -16.60 38.88
C PRO A 592 6.83 -16.65 38.18
N SER A 593 7.03 -17.61 37.28
CA SER A 593 8.22 -17.76 36.44
C SER A 593 8.46 -16.58 35.47
N ILE A 594 7.40 -15.90 35.03
CA ILE A 594 7.47 -14.63 34.30
C ILE A 594 7.49 -13.45 35.28
N ALA A 595 6.68 -13.45 36.34
CA ALA A 595 6.61 -12.35 37.30
C ALA A 595 7.99 -11.99 37.91
N VAL A 596 8.81 -12.99 38.23
CA VAL A 596 10.20 -12.79 38.71
C VAL A 596 11.13 -12.22 37.61
N ARG A 597 10.87 -12.51 36.33
CA ARG A 597 11.62 -11.96 35.18
C ARG A 597 11.18 -10.53 34.83
N LEU A 598 9.91 -10.19 35.03
CA LEU A 598 9.37 -8.83 34.86
C LEU A 598 9.76 -7.91 36.03
N GLY A 599 9.71 -8.42 37.27
CA GLY A 599 9.96 -7.67 38.50
C GLY A 599 11.40 -7.17 38.69
N LYS A 600 12.36 -7.61 37.85
CA LYS A 600 13.75 -7.08 37.85
C LYS A 600 13.87 -5.72 37.13
N LYS A 601 13.18 -4.70 37.67
CA LYS A 601 13.46 -3.28 37.43
C LYS A 601 13.49 -2.52 38.76
N GLY A 602 14.68 -2.29 39.32
CA GLY A 602 14.90 -1.30 40.39
C GLY A 602 15.69 -1.76 41.64
N SER A 603 17.02 -1.65 41.59
CA SER A 603 17.87 -1.26 42.75
C SER A 603 19.35 -1.14 42.36
N SER A 604 20.07 -0.24 43.03
CA SER A 604 21.50 0.11 42.83
C SER A 604 21.89 0.74 41.48
N ALA A 605 23.04 1.42 41.44
CA ALA A 605 23.36 2.41 40.40
C ALA A 605 24.87 2.55 40.12
N ALA A 606 25.18 3.22 39.01
CA ALA A 606 26.39 3.98 38.66
C ALA A 606 27.77 3.53 39.21
N GLY A 607 28.66 3.11 38.31
CA GLY A 607 30.11 3.13 38.55
C GLY A 607 30.92 2.19 37.65
N GLY A 608 32.10 2.64 37.20
CA GLY A 608 33.12 1.78 36.58
C GLY A 608 33.18 1.81 35.05
N SER A 609 34.32 2.26 34.52
CA SER A 609 34.70 2.13 33.10
C SER A 609 35.84 1.13 32.96
N SER A 610 35.88 0.39 31.86
CA SER A 610 37.10 -0.19 31.27
C SER A 610 36.78 -0.74 29.87
N SER A 611 37.83 -1.05 29.10
CA SER A 611 37.78 -1.23 27.65
C SER A 611 38.09 -2.65 27.20
N SER A 612 37.88 -2.89 25.89
CA SER A 612 38.71 -3.74 25.00
C SER A 612 38.98 -5.20 25.40
N GLY A 613 38.51 -6.14 24.58
CA GLY A 613 39.00 -7.51 24.59
C GLY A 613 38.16 -8.46 23.72
N GLY A 614 38.66 -8.79 22.52
CA GLY A 614 38.07 -9.84 21.70
C GLY A 614 38.75 -11.18 21.95
N SER A 615 38.01 -12.19 22.37
CA SER A 615 38.43 -13.60 22.32
C SER A 615 37.22 -14.52 22.30
N SER A 616 37.35 -15.67 21.63
CA SER A 616 36.45 -16.80 21.80
C SER A 616 36.45 -17.31 23.24
N GLY A 617 35.27 -17.59 23.78
CA GLY A 617 35.07 -18.21 25.09
C GLY A 617 33.75 -18.97 25.12
N SER A 618 33.79 -20.24 25.53
CA SER A 618 32.60 -21.07 25.71
C SER A 618 32.09 -21.00 27.16
N ALA A 619 31.00 -21.72 27.43
CA ALA A 619 30.21 -21.77 28.67
C ALA A 619 29.33 -20.53 28.96
N GLY A 620 28.12 -20.69 29.49
CA GLY A 620 27.42 -21.95 29.82
C GLY A 620 25.90 -21.79 29.76
N GLY A 621 25.23 -22.73 29.09
CA GLY A 621 23.76 -22.79 29.06
C GLY A 621 23.22 -23.32 30.39
N GLY A 622 22.30 -22.58 31.00
CA GLY A 622 21.62 -22.99 32.23
C GLY A 622 20.64 -24.14 31.99
N SER A 623 21.14 -25.37 31.98
CA SER A 623 20.32 -26.59 31.91
C SER A 623 19.40 -26.69 33.13
N GLY A 624 18.08 -26.64 32.89
CA GLY A 624 17.06 -26.92 33.90
C GLY A 624 15.97 -27.82 33.31
N GLY A 625 15.85 -29.05 33.82
CA GLY A 625 14.77 -29.97 33.43
C GLY A 625 15.06 -30.90 32.25
N GLY A 626 16.33 -31.11 31.87
CA GLY A 626 16.73 -32.09 30.85
C GLY A 626 16.54 -33.54 31.29
N GLY A 627 15.31 -34.05 31.29
CA GLY A 627 15.02 -35.48 31.42
C GLY A 627 15.61 -36.25 30.24
N GLY A 628 16.53 -37.19 30.50
CA GLY A 628 17.38 -37.78 29.48
C GLY A 628 16.65 -38.72 28.51
N LEU A 629 16.20 -38.19 27.37
CA LEU A 629 15.90 -39.00 26.19
C LEU A 629 17.20 -39.62 25.65
N LYS A 630 17.27 -40.95 25.63
CA LYS A 630 18.38 -41.70 25.00
C LYS A 630 18.47 -41.33 23.52
N GLY A 631 19.68 -41.40 22.95
CA GLY A 631 20.02 -40.80 21.64
C GLY A 631 19.17 -41.19 20.42
N GLY A 632 18.37 -42.26 20.48
CA GLY A 632 17.39 -42.61 19.45
C GLY A 632 16.23 -41.61 19.34
N GLY A 633 15.67 -41.16 20.46
CA GLY A 633 14.47 -40.30 20.46
C GLY A 633 14.67 -38.94 19.76
N SER A 634 15.89 -38.40 19.80
CA SER A 634 16.24 -37.19 19.04
C SER A 634 16.33 -37.42 17.53
N GLN A 635 16.64 -38.63 17.09
CA GLN A 635 16.65 -39.00 15.66
C GLN A 635 15.24 -39.30 15.17
N GLU A 636 14.40 -39.92 16.01
CA GLU A 636 13.00 -40.20 15.69
C GLU A 636 12.16 -38.91 15.57
N VAL A 637 12.35 -37.95 16.49
CA VAL A 637 11.78 -36.60 16.35
C VAL A 637 12.27 -35.93 15.06
N GLN A 638 13.56 -36.01 14.74
CA GLN A 638 14.11 -35.40 13.52
C GLN A 638 13.51 -36.03 12.24
N ARG A 639 13.41 -37.36 12.19
CA ARG A 639 12.75 -38.11 11.10
C ARG A 639 11.28 -37.70 10.96
N LEU A 640 10.57 -37.52 12.08
CA LEU A 640 9.18 -37.02 12.10
C LEU A 640 9.06 -35.62 11.48
N LEU A 641 9.97 -34.68 11.82
CA LEU A 641 9.92 -33.33 11.26
C LEU A 641 10.21 -33.32 9.74
N GLU A 642 11.11 -34.17 9.27
CA GLU A 642 11.44 -34.29 7.84
C GLU A 642 10.29 -34.90 7.02
N ILE A 643 9.59 -35.88 7.58
CA ILE A 643 8.35 -36.45 7.01
C ILE A 643 7.25 -35.37 6.99
N ALA A 644 7.06 -34.65 8.10
CA ALA A 644 6.08 -33.57 8.19
C ALA A 644 6.36 -32.45 7.16
N ASP A 645 7.59 -31.96 7.05
CA ASP A 645 7.96 -30.96 6.04
C ASP A 645 7.72 -31.48 4.61
N ARG A 646 7.95 -32.78 4.35
CA ARG A 646 7.71 -33.40 3.03
C ARG A 646 6.21 -33.48 2.68
N ILE A 647 5.35 -33.82 3.65
CA ILE A 647 3.90 -33.86 3.47
C ILE A 647 3.35 -32.42 3.34
N GLY A 648 3.72 -31.53 4.26
CA GLY A 648 3.19 -30.18 4.32
C GLY A 648 3.59 -29.27 3.16
N ARG A 649 4.75 -29.50 2.52
CA ARG A 649 5.11 -28.80 1.27
C ARG A 649 4.10 -29.01 0.14
N ARG A 650 3.21 -30.01 0.22
CA ARG A 650 2.12 -30.22 -0.75
C ARG A 650 1.01 -29.18 -0.65
N THR A 651 0.85 -28.49 0.48
CA THR A 651 -0.20 -27.46 0.65
C THR A 651 0.14 -26.11 0.01
N GLN A 652 1.31 -25.98 -0.64
CA GLN A 652 1.73 -24.73 -1.29
C GLN A 652 0.97 -24.51 -2.60
N TYR A 653 0.29 -23.36 -2.72
CA TYR A 653 -0.17 -22.87 -4.03
C TYR A 653 0.97 -22.22 -4.82
N SER A 654 1.09 -22.60 -6.10
CA SER A 654 2.00 -21.95 -7.06
C SER A 654 1.28 -20.79 -7.75
N CYS A 655 1.04 -19.71 -6.99
CA CYS A 655 0.42 -18.48 -7.49
C CYS A 655 1.02 -17.21 -6.86
N PRO A 656 0.95 -16.05 -7.55
CA PRO A 656 1.39 -14.77 -7.00
C PRO A 656 0.71 -14.44 -5.66
N GLY A 657 1.43 -13.77 -4.76
CA GLY A 657 0.93 -13.42 -3.43
C GLY A 657 0.78 -14.61 -2.46
N PHE A 658 1.34 -15.78 -2.78
CA PHE A 658 1.45 -16.91 -1.86
C PHE A 658 2.91 -17.23 -1.55
N HIS A 659 3.44 -16.62 -0.47
CA HIS A 659 4.76 -16.97 0.06
C HIS A 659 4.85 -18.44 0.48
N ALA A 660 6.01 -19.05 0.24
CA ALA A 660 6.39 -20.28 0.93
C ALA A 660 6.59 -20.00 2.43
N ASN A 661 5.84 -20.70 3.30
CA ASN A 661 5.99 -20.59 4.75
C ASN A 661 6.36 -21.96 5.34
N VAL A 662 7.61 -22.09 5.78
CA VAL A 662 8.20 -23.37 6.20
C VAL A 662 7.54 -23.91 7.47
N ARG A 663 7.14 -23.01 8.37
CA ARG A 663 6.44 -23.36 9.61
C ARG A 663 5.02 -23.86 9.34
N GLN A 664 4.30 -23.22 8.42
CA GLN A 664 2.98 -23.66 8.00
C GLN A 664 3.02 -25.01 7.27
N TYR A 665 4.09 -25.31 6.51
CA TYR A 665 4.32 -26.67 6.00
C TYR A 665 4.49 -27.67 7.15
N ARG A 666 5.37 -27.40 8.12
CA ARG A 666 5.56 -28.33 9.23
C ARG A 666 4.29 -28.56 10.03
N MET A 667 3.51 -27.50 10.29
CA MET A 667 2.18 -27.58 10.87
C MET A 667 1.25 -28.49 10.07
N ALA A 668 1.16 -28.30 8.75
CA ALA A 668 0.34 -29.14 7.88
C ALA A 668 0.75 -30.61 7.96
N GLY A 669 2.05 -30.89 7.94
CA GLY A 669 2.58 -32.25 8.04
C GLY A 669 2.29 -32.91 9.39
N LEU A 670 2.58 -32.23 10.49
CA LEU A 670 2.33 -32.75 11.85
C LEU A 670 0.84 -32.99 12.09
N ALA A 671 -0.02 -32.04 11.68
CA ALA A 671 -1.47 -32.21 11.72
C ALA A 671 -1.95 -33.39 10.86
N ALA A 672 -1.45 -33.51 9.63
CA ALA A 672 -1.85 -34.59 8.73
C ALA A 672 -1.42 -35.97 9.24
N ILE A 673 -0.25 -36.09 9.89
CA ILE A 673 0.21 -37.34 10.51
C ILE A 673 -0.65 -37.68 11.73
N GLU A 674 -0.96 -36.73 12.61
CA GLU A 674 -1.80 -37.00 13.81
C GLU A 674 -3.22 -37.40 13.43
N ILE A 675 -3.83 -36.70 12.46
CA ILE A 675 -5.14 -37.06 11.92
C ILE A 675 -5.07 -38.42 11.24
N ALA A 676 -4.04 -38.72 10.45
CA ALA A 676 -3.89 -40.03 9.82
C ALA A 676 -3.76 -41.17 10.85
N GLN A 677 -2.95 -40.97 11.89
CA GLN A 677 -2.79 -41.93 13.00
C GLN A 677 -4.11 -42.14 13.75
N ALA A 678 -4.89 -41.08 14.00
CA ALA A 678 -6.17 -41.18 14.71
C ALA A 678 -7.31 -41.75 13.85
N VAL A 679 -7.35 -41.44 12.55
CA VAL A 679 -8.36 -41.94 11.60
C VAL A 679 -8.11 -43.41 11.24
N ALA A 680 -6.85 -43.81 11.02
CA ALA A 680 -6.52 -45.22 10.75
C ALA A 680 -6.96 -46.12 11.92
N ALA A 681 -6.62 -45.76 13.16
CA ALA A 681 -7.05 -46.49 14.36
C ALA A 681 -8.58 -46.51 14.55
N ALA A 682 -9.29 -45.46 14.11
CA ALA A 682 -10.75 -45.41 14.15
C ALA A 682 -11.42 -46.27 13.05
N TRP A 683 -10.77 -46.47 11.91
CA TRP A 683 -11.19 -47.43 10.88
C TRP A 683 -10.91 -48.87 11.34
N GLU A 684 -9.72 -49.15 11.87
CA GLU A 684 -9.35 -50.46 12.43
C GLU A 684 -10.32 -50.92 13.53
N HIS A 685 -10.69 -50.05 14.49
CA HIS A 685 -11.67 -50.36 15.53
C HIS A 685 -13.07 -50.68 14.95
N ARG A 686 -13.49 -50.00 13.87
CA ARG A 686 -14.76 -50.29 13.20
C ARG A 686 -14.74 -51.63 12.45
N GLU A 687 -13.58 -52.08 11.96
CA GLU A 687 -13.41 -53.45 11.43
C GLU A 687 -13.57 -54.48 12.55
N GLU A 688 -12.93 -54.27 13.71
CA GLU A 688 -13.08 -55.15 14.89
C GLU A 688 -14.53 -55.23 15.37
N GLU A 689 -15.22 -54.09 15.50
CA GLU A 689 -16.64 -54.03 15.89
C GLU A 689 -17.56 -54.71 14.86
N ALA A 690 -17.35 -54.48 13.56
CA ALA A 690 -18.14 -55.11 12.49
C ALA A 690 -17.91 -56.62 12.42
N ALA A 691 -16.67 -57.08 12.53
CA ALA A 691 -16.32 -58.50 12.56
C ALA A 691 -16.92 -59.19 13.80
N ALA A 692 -16.86 -58.55 14.97
CA ALA A 692 -17.48 -59.05 16.19
C ALA A 692 -19.02 -59.11 16.06
N ALA A 693 -19.65 -58.11 15.44
CA ALA A 693 -21.09 -58.11 15.18
C ALA A 693 -21.51 -59.22 14.20
N THR A 694 -20.74 -59.44 13.12
CA THR A 694 -20.96 -60.56 12.19
C THR A 694 -20.76 -61.92 12.86
N ALA A 695 -19.73 -62.07 13.70
CA ALA A 695 -19.51 -63.29 14.48
C ALA A 695 -20.66 -63.55 15.47
N ALA A 696 -21.18 -62.50 16.14
CA ALA A 696 -22.33 -62.60 17.03
C ALA A 696 -23.62 -62.95 16.28
N ALA A 697 -23.86 -62.39 15.09
CA ALA A 697 -25.00 -62.72 14.24
C ALA A 697 -24.94 -64.18 13.73
N ASN A 698 -23.75 -64.66 13.36
CA ASN A 698 -23.54 -66.07 12.98
C ASN A 698 -23.74 -67.01 14.19
N ALA A 699 -23.31 -66.59 15.39
CA ALA A 699 -23.51 -67.36 16.62
C ALA A 699 -24.99 -67.45 17.03
N THR A 700 -25.78 -66.40 16.87
CA THR A 700 -27.23 -66.45 17.12
C THR A 700 -28.00 -67.21 16.03
N ALA A 701 -27.57 -67.11 14.76
CA ALA A 701 -28.12 -67.91 13.66
C ALA A 701 -27.86 -69.43 13.82
N GLY A 702 -26.83 -69.83 14.59
CA GLY A 702 -26.61 -71.22 14.99
C GLY A 702 -27.69 -71.79 15.93
N GLY A 703 -28.55 -70.93 16.50
CA GLY A 703 -29.68 -71.33 17.34
C GLY A 703 -30.94 -71.67 16.54
N SER A 704 -31.10 -72.95 16.18
CA SER A 704 -32.32 -73.53 15.58
C SER A 704 -32.80 -72.93 14.23
N ALA A 705 -32.07 -73.23 13.15
CA ALA A 705 -32.62 -73.12 11.80
C ALA A 705 -33.61 -74.28 11.52
N SER A 706 -34.83 -73.96 11.11
CA SER A 706 -35.78 -74.94 10.53
C SER A 706 -35.65 -74.97 8.99
N PRO A 707 -36.17 -76.00 8.29
CA PRO A 707 -35.89 -76.21 6.85
C PRO A 707 -36.42 -75.14 5.87
N ALA A 708 -37.08 -74.08 6.35
CA ALA A 708 -37.74 -73.09 5.49
C ALA A 708 -36.79 -72.04 4.88
N SER A 709 -35.65 -71.74 5.51
CA SER A 709 -34.76 -70.65 5.05
C SER A 709 -33.94 -70.99 3.80
N ALA A 710 -33.66 -72.28 3.55
CA ALA A 710 -32.83 -72.73 2.44
C ALA A 710 -33.46 -72.45 1.05
N ALA A 711 -34.80 -72.37 0.96
CA ALA A 711 -35.50 -72.14 -0.31
C ALA A 711 -35.39 -70.68 -0.80
N ALA A 712 -35.29 -69.70 0.11
CA ALA A 712 -35.21 -68.29 -0.26
C ALA A 712 -33.83 -67.91 -0.86
N ALA A 713 -32.76 -68.55 -0.39
CA ALA A 713 -31.40 -68.27 -0.86
C ALA A 713 -31.15 -68.69 -2.32
N ALA A 714 -31.92 -69.65 -2.84
CA ALA A 714 -31.79 -70.13 -4.22
C ALA A 714 -32.35 -69.17 -5.27
N VAL A 715 -33.32 -68.32 -4.91
CA VAL A 715 -34.04 -67.44 -5.87
C VAL A 715 -33.31 -66.12 -6.13
N LEU A 716 -32.41 -65.71 -5.24
CA LEU A 716 -31.60 -64.48 -5.40
C LEU A 716 -30.31 -64.68 -6.22
N ALA A 717 -30.02 -65.91 -6.66
CA ALA A 717 -28.78 -66.24 -7.38
C ALA A 717 -28.88 -66.15 -8.92
N GLU A 718 -30.08 -65.93 -9.49
CA GLU A 718 -30.32 -65.90 -10.95
C GLU A 718 -30.55 -64.47 -11.52
N LEU A 719 -30.20 -63.41 -10.78
CA LEU A 719 -30.38 -62.01 -11.20
C LEU A 719 -29.08 -61.19 -11.32
N GLU A 720 -27.91 -61.82 -11.23
CA GLU A 720 -26.59 -61.18 -11.44
C GLU A 720 -25.79 -61.81 -12.60
N ASP A 721 -26.40 -61.96 -13.77
CA ASP A 721 -25.66 -62.08 -15.04
C ASP A 721 -26.42 -61.36 -16.19
N GLY A 722 -25.69 -60.72 -17.11
CA GLY A 722 -26.28 -59.90 -18.18
C GLY A 722 -25.49 -58.62 -18.52
N SER A 723 -24.48 -58.74 -19.37
CA SER A 723 -23.61 -57.62 -19.80
C SER A 723 -24.06 -56.91 -21.09
N ALA A 724 -23.52 -55.69 -21.28
CA ALA A 724 -23.24 -55.00 -22.55
C ALA A 724 -24.33 -54.13 -23.25
N ASP A 725 -24.21 -52.81 -23.00
CA ASP A 725 -23.77 -51.78 -23.99
C ASP A 725 -24.67 -51.36 -25.20
N VAL A 726 -24.26 -50.24 -25.82
CA VAL A 726 -24.67 -49.62 -27.10
C VAL A 726 -25.88 -48.67 -27.10
N SER A 727 -25.65 -47.51 -27.72
CA SER A 727 -26.57 -46.38 -27.90
C SER A 727 -27.21 -46.32 -29.31
N SER A 728 -28.45 -45.84 -29.46
CA SER A 728 -28.87 -45.04 -30.66
C SER A 728 -30.31 -44.46 -30.64
N PHE A 729 -30.45 -43.27 -31.24
CA PHE A 729 -31.58 -42.75 -32.07
C PHE A 729 -33.07 -43.07 -31.76
N SER A 730 -33.73 -42.13 -31.07
CA SER A 730 -34.77 -41.21 -31.59
C SER A 730 -36.09 -41.66 -32.28
N LYS A 731 -37.16 -40.89 -31.96
CA LYS A 731 -38.38 -40.51 -32.73
C LYS A 731 -39.61 -41.47 -32.81
N SER A 732 -40.79 -40.82 -32.70
CA SER A 732 -42.12 -41.17 -33.26
C SER A 732 -42.84 -42.46 -32.76
N SER A 733 -44.17 -42.53 -32.70
CA SER A 733 -45.23 -41.48 -32.67
C SER A 733 -46.63 -42.06 -32.43
N ALA A 734 -47.43 -41.42 -31.56
CA ALA A 734 -48.90 -41.24 -31.61
C ALA A 734 -49.88 -42.45 -31.68
N ALA A 735 -51.15 -42.15 -31.34
CA ALA A 735 -52.39 -42.91 -31.57
C ALA A 735 -52.61 -44.24 -30.79
N ASP A 736 -53.82 -44.58 -30.31
CA ASP A 736 -55.01 -43.78 -29.94
C ASP A 736 -56.01 -44.64 -29.11
N VAL A 737 -57.10 -44.03 -28.59
CA VAL A 737 -58.43 -44.64 -28.30
C VAL A 737 -58.53 -45.72 -27.19
N SER A 738 -59.57 -45.80 -26.33
CA SER A 738 -60.54 -44.82 -25.76
C SER A 738 -61.40 -45.52 -24.68
N SER A 739 -61.96 -44.79 -23.70
CA SER A 739 -63.37 -44.93 -23.24
C SER A 739 -63.72 -43.99 -22.07
N SER A 740 -64.75 -43.16 -22.23
CA SER A 740 -65.37 -42.35 -21.15
C SER A 740 -66.88 -42.58 -21.10
N PRO A 741 -67.53 -42.40 -19.93
CA PRO A 741 -68.63 -41.42 -19.81
C PRO A 741 -68.65 -40.69 -18.43
N ARG A 742 -69.34 -39.56 -18.17
CA ARG A 742 -70.15 -38.58 -18.96
C ARG A 742 -70.47 -37.33 -18.09
N LEU A 743 -70.48 -36.12 -18.69
CA LEU A 743 -71.35 -34.93 -18.44
C LEU A 743 -71.40 -34.29 -17.02
N SER A 744 -71.69 -32.99 -16.79
CA SER A 744 -72.01 -31.78 -17.60
C SER A 744 -71.32 -30.54 -16.95
N SER A 745 -70.82 -29.49 -17.63
CA SER A 745 -71.53 -28.43 -18.40
C SER A 745 -72.47 -27.60 -17.48
N ASP A 746 -72.46 -26.25 -17.36
CA ASP A 746 -71.85 -25.06 -18.06
C ASP A 746 -71.87 -23.82 -17.09
N ASP A 747 -71.66 -22.52 -17.41
CA ASP A 747 -70.56 -21.73 -18.06
C ASP A 747 -70.76 -20.19 -17.69
N VAL A 748 -69.99 -19.25 -18.26
CA VAL A 748 -70.24 -17.77 -18.42
C VAL A 748 -70.01 -16.79 -17.24
N SER A 749 -68.90 -16.03 -17.34
CA SER A 749 -68.69 -14.55 -17.23
C SER A 749 -69.34 -13.59 -16.19
N LEU A 750 -68.47 -12.72 -15.65
CA LEU A 750 -68.59 -11.25 -15.43
C LEU A 750 -69.28 -10.60 -14.18
N SER A 751 -68.45 -9.79 -13.50
CA SER A 751 -68.66 -8.38 -13.07
C SER A 751 -69.14 -7.99 -11.65
N HIS A 752 -68.30 -7.13 -11.03
CA HIS A 752 -68.58 -5.92 -10.23
C HIS A 752 -69.47 -5.90 -8.96
N LEU A 753 -68.85 -5.35 -7.89
CA LEU A 753 -69.41 -4.45 -6.84
C LEU A 753 -70.43 -5.05 -5.83
N SER A 754 -70.64 -4.49 -4.64
CA SER A 754 -69.78 -3.79 -3.63
C SER A 754 -70.67 -3.29 -2.49
N LEU A 755 -70.15 -3.17 -1.26
CA LEU A 755 -70.82 -2.50 -0.11
C LEU A 755 -72.09 -3.24 0.36
N ASP A 756 -72.63 -3.11 1.58
CA ASP A 756 -72.14 -2.71 2.92
C ASP A 756 -73.07 -3.50 3.91
N ASP A 757 -73.14 -3.37 5.24
CA ASP A 757 -72.73 -2.32 6.18
C ASP A 757 -72.66 -2.85 7.63
N SER A 758 -72.03 -2.07 8.52
CA SER A 758 -72.24 -1.94 9.98
C SER A 758 -72.10 -3.18 10.91
N LEU A 759 -71.32 -3.15 12.01
CA LEU A 759 -71.31 -2.23 13.18
C LEU A 759 -72.59 -2.39 14.03
N THR A 760 -72.55 -2.36 15.37
CA THR A 760 -71.85 -1.38 16.23
C THR A 760 -71.37 -1.91 17.61
N ASP A 761 -70.21 -1.38 18.04
CA ASP A 761 -69.90 -0.71 19.34
C ASP A 761 -70.05 -1.45 20.70
N ASP A 762 -69.44 -1.01 21.82
CA ASP A 762 -68.69 0.24 22.09
C ASP A 762 -67.56 0.10 23.16
N GLY A 763 -66.67 1.10 23.24
CA GLY A 763 -65.72 1.38 24.33
C GLY A 763 -64.32 0.75 24.15
N GLY A 764 -63.21 1.49 23.93
CA GLY A 764 -62.93 2.93 24.04
C GLY A 764 -62.17 3.23 25.36
N SER A 765 -61.08 4.01 25.43
CA SER A 765 -60.36 4.90 24.49
C SER A 765 -58.94 5.19 25.07
N SER A 766 -58.16 6.21 24.68
CA SER A 766 -57.41 6.39 23.41
C SER A 766 -56.16 7.30 23.65
N SER A 767 -55.39 7.64 22.60
CA SER A 767 -54.18 8.52 22.56
C SER A 767 -52.87 7.93 23.14
N GLY A 768 -51.67 8.30 22.66
CA GLY A 768 -51.34 9.11 21.47
C GLY A 768 -49.85 9.57 21.37
N SER A 769 -49.34 9.68 20.14
CA SER A 769 -48.09 10.34 19.68
C SER A 769 -46.68 9.81 20.08
N GLU A 770 -45.94 9.41 19.04
CA GLU A 770 -44.52 9.74 18.69
C GLU A 770 -43.26 9.21 19.45
N ALA A 771 -42.34 8.67 18.61
CA ALA A 771 -40.89 8.96 18.51
C ALA A 771 -39.77 8.02 19.06
N VAL A 772 -39.16 7.28 18.11
CA VAL A 772 -37.71 7.35 17.72
C VAL A 772 -36.60 6.53 18.45
N ALA A 773 -35.87 5.76 17.60
CA ALA A 773 -34.45 5.33 17.62
C ALA A 773 -33.95 4.14 18.47
N GLY A 774 -33.08 3.33 17.84
CA GLY A 774 -32.31 2.24 18.47
C GLY A 774 -31.31 1.50 17.55
N GLY A 775 -30.94 2.05 16.38
CA GLY A 775 -30.15 1.33 15.37
C GLY A 775 -28.63 1.28 15.64
N CYS A 776 -28.06 0.07 15.78
CA CYS A 776 -26.62 -0.12 15.91
C CYS A 776 -25.89 0.02 14.56
N ARG A 777 -25.10 1.08 14.40
CA ARG A 777 -24.14 1.24 13.30
C ARG A 777 -22.79 0.65 13.69
N SER A 778 -22.17 -0.12 12.79
CA SER A 778 -20.72 -0.32 12.82
C SER A 778 -20.02 1.02 12.55
N GLN A 779 -19.23 1.52 13.51
CA GLN A 779 -18.45 2.74 13.31
C GLN A 779 -17.10 2.43 12.66
N GLU A 780 -16.89 3.02 11.49
CA GLU A 780 -15.56 3.40 11.00
C GLU A 780 -15.68 4.84 10.42
N ASP A 781 -14.57 5.56 10.33
CA ASP A 781 -14.58 7.02 10.48
C ASP A 781 -15.37 7.85 9.42
N ARG A 782 -16.06 8.89 9.92
CA ARG A 782 -16.52 10.03 9.11
C ARG A 782 -16.26 11.35 9.83
N ARG A 783 -15.06 11.91 9.63
CA ARG A 783 -14.83 13.35 9.79
C ARG A 783 -15.27 14.08 8.52
N LYS A 784 -16.06 15.15 8.66
CA LYS A 784 -16.17 16.22 7.66
C LYS A 784 -15.86 17.56 8.32
N GLY A 785 -14.90 18.29 7.76
CA GLY A 785 -14.75 19.72 8.05
C GLY A 785 -15.93 20.51 7.45
N GLY A 786 -16.26 21.65 8.04
CA GLY A 786 -17.34 22.50 7.55
C GLY A 786 -16.92 23.42 6.40
N GLY A 787 -17.84 23.64 5.46
CA GLY A 787 -17.82 24.74 4.49
C GLY A 787 -19.21 25.38 4.46
N ALA A 788 -19.29 26.70 4.53
CA ALA A 788 -20.55 27.39 4.84
C ALA A 788 -21.33 27.88 3.61
N GLY A 789 -22.64 27.64 3.62
CA GLY A 789 -23.65 28.31 2.77
C GLY A 789 -24.50 29.28 3.60
N LYS A 790 -25.07 30.32 2.97
CA LYS A 790 -25.68 31.47 3.68
C LYS A 790 -27.20 31.36 3.91
N SER A 791 -27.68 32.29 4.75
CA SER A 791 -29.08 32.69 5.06
C SER A 791 -29.81 31.87 6.14
N GLY A 792 -30.57 32.49 7.06
CA GLY A 792 -30.69 33.94 7.29
C GLY A 792 -31.70 34.34 8.38
N GLY A 793 -31.26 35.14 9.37
CA GLY A 793 -32.11 35.72 10.44
C GLY A 793 -32.48 34.75 11.59
N GLY A 794 -32.70 35.21 12.82
CA GLY A 794 -32.42 36.54 13.38
C GLY A 794 -33.06 36.79 14.77
N LYS A 795 -32.30 37.40 15.70
CA LYS A 795 -32.68 37.78 17.10
C LYS A 795 -32.92 36.57 18.05
N GLY A 796 -32.69 36.67 19.36
CA GLY A 796 -31.99 37.73 20.10
C GLY A 796 -32.11 37.61 21.64
N GLY A 797 -31.02 37.91 22.37
CA GLY A 797 -30.96 37.98 23.83
C GLY A 797 -30.91 36.63 24.58
N LYS A 798 -30.65 36.55 25.90
CA LYS A 798 -29.81 37.32 26.86
C LYS A 798 -30.06 36.72 28.27
N SER A 799 -29.13 36.90 29.22
CA SER A 799 -29.20 36.46 30.64
C SER A 799 -29.08 34.93 30.86
N LYS A 800 -28.20 34.35 31.69
CA LYS A 800 -27.64 34.61 33.04
C LYS A 800 -28.49 34.10 34.22
N GLY A 801 -27.86 33.27 35.05
CA GLY A 801 -28.32 32.83 36.39
C GLY A 801 -28.48 31.30 36.51
N GLY A 802 -28.06 30.62 37.59
CA GLY A 802 -27.13 31.04 38.64
C GLY A 802 -27.23 30.27 39.98
N LYS A 803 -26.11 29.67 40.43
CA LYS A 803 -25.75 29.26 41.82
C LYS A 803 -26.62 28.26 42.62
N GLY A 804 -25.93 27.26 43.21
CA GLY A 804 -26.21 26.70 44.54
C GLY A 804 -27.08 25.42 44.60
N GLY A 805 -26.97 24.58 45.64
CA GLY A 805 -25.99 24.54 46.75
C GLY A 805 -26.44 23.69 47.96
N GLY A 806 -25.50 23.09 48.70
CA GLY A 806 -25.72 22.21 49.89
C GLY A 806 -25.22 20.77 49.63
N ARG A 807 -24.50 20.04 50.50
CA ARG A 807 -24.55 19.77 51.97
C ARG A 807 -25.78 18.94 52.40
N GLY A 808 -25.65 17.79 53.09
CA GLY A 808 -24.48 16.94 53.41
C GLY A 808 -24.58 16.15 54.74
N LYS A 809 -23.57 15.30 55.03
CA LYS A 809 -23.29 14.50 56.27
C LYS A 809 -24.10 13.22 56.57
N GLY A 810 -23.39 12.23 57.14
CA GLY A 810 -23.91 11.05 57.87
C GLY A 810 -23.45 9.69 57.31
N GLY A 811 -22.85 8.75 58.07
CA GLY A 811 -22.39 8.86 59.46
C GLY A 811 -21.96 7.59 60.25
N GLY A 812 -21.04 6.74 59.75
CA GLY A 812 -20.30 5.75 60.57
C GLY A 812 -20.99 4.41 60.91
N GLY A 813 -20.21 3.43 61.40
CA GLY A 813 -20.70 2.13 61.92
C GLY A 813 -19.83 0.91 61.54
N SER A 814 -19.21 0.25 62.51
CA SER A 814 -18.30 -0.91 62.34
C SER A 814 -19.00 -2.28 62.50
N GLY A 815 -18.42 -3.34 61.92
CA GLY A 815 -18.81 -4.74 62.19
C GLY A 815 -18.00 -5.72 61.33
N GLY A 816 -17.50 -6.84 61.87
CA GLY A 816 -16.57 -7.73 61.15
C GLY A 816 -16.76 -9.24 61.39
N LYS A 817 -15.83 -10.03 60.81
CA LYS A 817 -15.70 -11.50 60.80
C LYS A 817 -16.67 -12.28 59.87
N GLY A 818 -16.18 -13.40 59.31
CA GLY A 818 -17.02 -14.60 59.12
C GLY A 818 -16.88 -15.44 57.84
N SER A 819 -15.82 -16.23 57.74
CA SER A 819 -15.78 -17.62 57.20
C SER A 819 -16.76 -18.13 56.11
N SER A 820 -16.17 -18.49 54.96
CA SER A 820 -16.28 -19.78 54.23
C SER A 820 -17.62 -20.49 53.91
N ALA A 821 -17.70 -20.91 52.64
CA ALA A 821 -18.40 -22.11 52.10
C ALA A 821 -19.94 -22.10 52.03
N GLY A 822 -20.48 -22.85 51.06
CA GLY A 822 -21.93 -23.10 50.90
C GLY A 822 -22.36 -23.26 49.43
N SER A 823 -22.88 -24.44 49.08
CA SER A 823 -23.45 -24.75 47.76
C SER A 823 -24.98 -24.90 47.81
N GLY A 824 -25.69 -24.31 46.85
CA GLY A 824 -27.14 -24.39 46.61
C GLY A 824 -27.47 -23.51 45.38
N GLY A 825 -28.46 -23.77 44.52
CA GLY A 825 -29.79 -24.36 44.77
C GLY A 825 -30.74 -23.21 45.16
N VAL A 826 -31.89 -22.95 44.52
CA VAL A 826 -32.74 -23.74 43.59
C VAL A 826 -33.47 -22.75 42.64
N GLY A 827 -33.98 -23.21 41.48
CA GLY A 827 -34.91 -22.40 40.67
C GLY A 827 -35.30 -23.03 39.33
N ALA A 828 -36.33 -23.88 39.31
CA ALA A 828 -36.81 -24.54 38.09
C ALA A 828 -38.01 -23.81 37.46
N GLY A 829 -38.04 -23.78 36.12
CA GLY A 829 -39.20 -23.40 35.29
C GLY A 829 -39.20 -24.26 34.03
N THR A 830 -40.35 -24.78 33.62
CA THR A 830 -40.43 -25.97 32.75
C THR A 830 -41.12 -25.76 31.41
N GLY A 831 -40.52 -26.32 30.35
CA GLY A 831 -41.14 -26.57 29.04
C GLY A 831 -40.86 -25.51 27.97
N ALA A 832 -40.70 -25.86 26.70
CA ALA A 832 -40.48 -27.19 26.08
C ALA A 832 -39.85 -27.02 24.67
N GLY A 833 -39.13 -28.03 24.18
CA GLY A 833 -38.57 -28.04 22.81
C GLY A 833 -37.12 -28.50 22.71
N GLN A 834 -36.85 -29.79 22.91
CA GLN A 834 -35.49 -30.36 22.76
C GLN A 834 -35.22 -30.81 21.32
N GLY A 835 -34.27 -30.16 20.64
CA GLY A 835 -33.47 -30.78 19.58
C GLY A 835 -32.15 -31.28 20.19
N LYS A 836 -31.84 -32.58 20.06
CA LYS A 836 -30.64 -33.17 20.69
C LYS A 836 -29.37 -32.96 19.86
N GLY A 837 -28.61 -31.91 20.15
CA GLY A 837 -27.19 -31.83 19.79
C GLY A 837 -26.35 -32.75 20.68
N GLY A 838 -25.54 -33.63 20.08
CA GLY A 838 -24.78 -34.67 20.78
C GLY A 838 -23.55 -34.19 21.53
N GLY A 839 -23.74 -33.52 22.68
CA GLY A 839 -22.66 -33.07 23.56
C GLY A 839 -21.91 -34.22 24.26
N ALA A 840 -21.01 -34.89 23.55
CA ALA A 840 -20.27 -36.05 24.04
C ALA A 840 -19.10 -35.67 24.96
N SER A 841 -19.37 -35.42 26.24
CA SER A 841 -18.34 -35.41 27.27
C SER A 841 -17.76 -36.83 27.48
N GLY A 842 -16.45 -36.95 27.44
CA GLY A 842 -15.74 -38.23 27.62
C GLY A 842 -14.44 -38.02 28.39
N GLY A 843 -14.21 -38.85 29.40
CA GLY A 843 -12.96 -38.82 30.17
C GLY A 843 -11.78 -39.31 29.33
N LEU A 844 -10.75 -38.49 29.20
CA LEU A 844 -9.51 -38.83 28.49
C LEU A 844 -8.73 -39.88 29.30
N THR A 845 -8.66 -41.09 28.77
CA THR A 845 -7.68 -42.12 29.20
C THR A 845 -6.47 -42.09 28.28
N ALA A 846 -5.39 -42.80 28.61
CA ALA A 846 -4.09 -42.68 27.91
C ALA A 846 -4.03 -43.32 26.49
N LYS A 847 -5.17 -43.50 25.81
CA LYS A 847 -5.26 -43.81 24.38
C LYS A 847 -5.66 -42.53 23.61
N GLY A 848 -5.31 -42.45 22.32
CA GLY A 848 -5.50 -41.25 21.50
C GLY A 848 -6.96 -40.81 21.35
N VAL A 849 -7.17 -39.60 20.83
CA VAL A 849 -8.51 -39.04 20.56
C VAL A 849 -9.27 -39.95 19.58
N ALA A 850 -10.32 -40.61 20.07
CA ALA A 850 -11.18 -41.44 19.24
C ALA A 850 -12.01 -40.56 18.29
N ILE A 851 -11.71 -40.64 16.99
CA ILE A 851 -12.43 -39.92 15.93
C ILE A 851 -13.83 -40.54 15.78
N LYS A 852 -14.87 -39.78 16.10
CA LYS A 852 -16.27 -40.21 15.97
C LYS A 852 -16.89 -39.69 14.67
N GLY A 853 -16.57 -38.45 14.31
CA GLY A 853 -17.03 -37.81 13.08
C GLY A 853 -16.02 -36.82 12.50
N TRP A 854 -16.38 -36.16 11.40
CA TRP A 854 -15.51 -35.20 10.71
C TRP A 854 -14.95 -34.12 11.65
N ARG A 855 -15.78 -33.58 12.56
CA ARG A 855 -15.40 -32.44 13.39
C ARG A 855 -14.21 -32.73 14.31
N ASP A 856 -13.99 -33.98 14.72
CA ASP A 856 -12.83 -34.37 15.53
C ASP A 856 -11.52 -34.23 14.72
N ALA A 857 -11.49 -34.81 13.51
CA ALA A 857 -10.35 -34.74 12.60
C ALA A 857 -10.04 -33.30 12.17
N TYR A 858 -11.08 -32.52 11.84
CA TYR A 858 -10.92 -31.10 11.52
C TYR A 858 -10.44 -30.27 12.73
N SER A 859 -10.86 -30.61 13.96
CA SER A 859 -10.42 -29.90 15.17
C SER A 859 -8.93 -30.09 15.48
N ILE A 860 -8.35 -31.27 15.17
CA ILE A 860 -6.90 -31.49 15.29
C ILE A 860 -6.13 -30.53 14.35
N ALA A 861 -6.58 -30.37 13.11
CA ALA A 861 -5.98 -29.43 12.16
C ALA A 861 -6.16 -27.96 12.58
N VAL A 862 -7.33 -27.58 13.11
CA VAL A 862 -7.57 -26.24 13.69
C VAL A 862 -6.60 -25.95 14.85
N ARG A 863 -6.46 -26.88 15.80
CA ARG A 863 -5.54 -26.76 16.95
C ARG A 863 -4.08 -26.55 16.51
N TRP A 864 -3.62 -27.31 15.52
CA TRP A 864 -2.30 -27.12 14.92
C TRP A 864 -2.17 -25.76 14.20
N ARG A 865 -3.20 -25.31 13.49
CA ARG A 865 -3.23 -24.00 12.82
C ARG A 865 -3.24 -22.83 13.82
N GLN A 866 -3.78 -23.01 15.02
CA GLN A 866 -3.71 -22.05 16.13
C GLN A 866 -2.28 -21.96 16.70
N LEU A 867 -1.64 -23.09 17.00
CA LEU A 867 -0.28 -23.14 17.56
C LEU A 867 0.82 -22.64 16.58
N SER A 868 0.63 -22.84 15.28
CA SER A 868 1.60 -22.40 14.27
C SER A 868 1.62 -20.89 14.09
N GLU A 869 0.48 -20.22 14.11
CA GLU A 869 0.38 -18.79 13.81
C GLU A 869 -0.59 -18.15 14.83
N PRO A 870 -0.16 -18.00 16.10
CA PRO A 870 -1.05 -17.57 17.20
C PRO A 870 -1.56 -16.14 17.04
N CYS A 871 -1.03 -15.40 16.05
CA CYS A 871 -1.47 -14.08 15.63
C CYS A 871 -2.75 -14.08 14.78
N ASP A 872 -3.13 -15.22 14.20
CA ASP A 872 -4.34 -15.38 13.40
C ASP A 872 -5.45 -16.07 14.21
N PRO A 873 -6.64 -15.45 14.37
CA PRO A 873 -7.80 -16.09 15.00
C PRO A 873 -8.41 -17.15 14.08
N ALA A 874 -7.81 -18.35 14.07
CA ALA A 874 -8.38 -19.55 13.46
C ALA A 874 -9.32 -20.25 14.45
N VAL A 875 -10.45 -19.62 14.76
CA VAL A 875 -11.48 -20.11 15.70
C VAL A 875 -12.75 -20.57 14.97
N TRP A 876 -13.48 -21.50 15.58
CA TRP A 876 -14.78 -21.97 15.09
C TRP A 876 -15.88 -20.90 15.29
N VAL A 877 -16.72 -20.70 14.28
CA VAL A 877 -17.72 -19.61 14.25
C VAL A 877 -18.92 -19.87 15.16
N ASP A 878 -19.37 -21.12 15.31
CA ASP A 878 -20.41 -21.52 16.27
C ASP A 878 -19.97 -21.36 17.73
N MET A 879 -18.65 -21.33 17.98
CA MET A 879 -18.04 -21.15 19.31
C MET A 879 -17.81 -19.66 19.67
N LEU A 880 -18.32 -18.71 18.88
CA LEU A 880 -18.38 -17.28 19.21
C LEU A 880 -19.60 -16.98 20.11
N THR A 881 -19.91 -15.70 20.35
CA THR A 881 -21.11 -15.36 21.12
C THR A 881 -22.37 -15.75 20.34
N GLU A 882 -23.43 -16.21 21.04
CA GLU A 882 -24.69 -16.61 20.41
C GLU A 882 -25.31 -15.50 19.53
N LYS A 883 -25.14 -14.24 19.97
CA LYS A 883 -25.52 -13.04 19.22
C LYS A 883 -24.79 -12.96 17.88
N GLU A 884 -23.48 -13.19 17.87
CA GLU A 884 -22.64 -13.02 16.69
C GLU A 884 -22.75 -14.21 15.72
N PHE A 885 -22.94 -15.43 16.24
CA PHE A 885 -23.29 -16.60 15.44
C PHE A 885 -24.65 -16.39 14.75
N ARG A 886 -25.68 -15.92 15.48
CA ARG A 886 -26.97 -15.52 14.88
C ARG A 886 -26.86 -14.38 13.86
N ALA A 887 -25.92 -13.46 14.04
CA ALA A 887 -25.66 -12.39 13.08
C ALA A 887 -24.97 -12.86 11.78
N GLY A 888 -24.54 -14.13 11.71
CA GLY A 888 -23.90 -14.69 10.52
C GLY A 888 -22.47 -14.22 10.33
N PHE A 889 -21.70 -14.06 11.42
CA PHE A 889 -20.25 -13.83 11.32
C PHE A 889 -19.57 -14.92 10.48
N GLY A 890 -18.48 -14.58 9.80
CA GLY A 890 -17.75 -15.54 8.99
C GLY A 890 -16.68 -14.88 8.14
N SER A 891 -16.21 -15.58 7.11
CA SER A 891 -15.11 -15.07 6.29
C SER A 891 -15.56 -13.89 5.42
N HIS A 892 -14.70 -12.88 5.31
CA HIS A 892 -14.80 -11.82 4.31
C HIS A 892 -13.44 -11.67 3.64
N THR A 893 -13.39 -11.94 2.34
CA THR A 893 -12.16 -11.89 1.54
C THR A 893 -12.37 -10.96 0.34
N PRO A 894 -11.89 -9.71 0.43
CA PRO A 894 -11.88 -8.79 -0.70
C PRO A 894 -11.05 -9.32 -1.87
N ILE A 895 -11.61 -9.21 -3.08
CA ILE A 895 -10.91 -9.47 -4.34
C ILE A 895 -10.37 -8.14 -4.91
N LEU A 896 -11.11 -7.02 -4.75
CA LEU A 896 -10.75 -5.72 -5.35
C LEU A 896 -10.36 -4.57 -4.40
N ILE A 897 -10.68 -4.60 -3.08
CA ILE A 897 -10.48 -3.40 -2.23
C ILE A 897 -9.03 -2.86 -2.25
N GLY A 898 -8.93 -1.54 -2.30
CA GLY A 898 -7.66 -0.80 -2.32
C GLY A 898 -7.05 -0.59 -3.70
N GLN A 899 -7.79 -0.88 -4.77
CA GLN A 899 -7.35 -0.98 -6.18
C GLN A 899 -6.34 -2.10 -6.46
N THR A 900 -5.59 -2.57 -5.47
CA THR A 900 -5.28 -3.98 -5.17
C THR A 900 -4.55 -4.08 -3.83
N LYS A 901 -4.78 -5.17 -3.08
CA LYS A 901 -3.93 -5.57 -1.94
C LYS A 901 -3.71 -7.08 -1.81
N VAL A 902 -4.39 -7.90 -2.63
CA VAL A 902 -4.39 -9.38 -2.50
C VAL A 902 -4.23 -10.02 -3.88
N VAL A 903 -3.01 -9.92 -4.43
CA VAL A 903 -2.61 -10.45 -5.76
C VAL A 903 -3.07 -11.91 -5.96
N ARG A 904 -3.03 -12.71 -4.89
CA ARG A 904 -3.46 -14.11 -4.81
C ARG A 904 -4.87 -14.40 -5.33
N TYR A 905 -5.82 -13.51 -5.06
CA TYR A 905 -7.24 -13.74 -5.40
C TYR A 905 -7.73 -12.88 -6.58
N HIS A 906 -6.96 -11.88 -7.00
CA HIS A 906 -7.27 -11.04 -8.17
C HIS A 906 -7.48 -11.89 -9.44
N ALA A 907 -6.72 -12.98 -9.61
CA ALA A 907 -6.88 -13.91 -10.73
C ALA A 907 -8.25 -14.61 -10.81
N ASN A 908 -9.00 -14.65 -9.70
CA ASN A 908 -10.34 -15.24 -9.64
C ASN A 908 -11.45 -14.19 -9.88
N PHE A 909 -11.11 -12.90 -10.03
CA PHE A 909 -12.08 -11.83 -10.22
C PHE A 909 -13.00 -12.08 -11.42
N ASP A 910 -12.44 -12.35 -12.60
CA ASP A 910 -13.24 -12.47 -13.83
C ASP A 910 -14.25 -13.63 -13.78
N ARG A 911 -13.87 -14.77 -13.17
CA ARG A 911 -14.75 -15.92 -12.94
C ARG A 911 -15.84 -15.61 -11.93
N ALA A 912 -15.51 -15.00 -10.79
CA ALA A 912 -16.50 -14.60 -9.79
C ALA A 912 -17.43 -13.51 -10.31
N PHE A 913 -16.93 -12.54 -11.09
CA PHE A 913 -17.74 -11.51 -11.74
C PHE A 913 -18.68 -12.11 -12.80
N ALA A 914 -18.21 -13.08 -13.60
CA ALA A 914 -19.07 -13.82 -14.52
C ALA A 914 -20.20 -14.57 -13.78
N ILE A 915 -19.87 -15.29 -12.69
CA ILE A 915 -20.87 -15.99 -11.86
C ILE A 915 -21.85 -15.01 -11.22
N MET A 916 -21.42 -13.83 -10.76
CA MET A 916 -22.35 -12.79 -10.27
C MET A 916 -23.36 -12.40 -11.36
N LYS A 917 -22.92 -12.18 -12.61
CA LYS A 917 -23.81 -11.85 -13.72
C LYS A 917 -24.76 -12.98 -14.09
N GLU A 918 -24.26 -14.21 -14.13
CA GLU A 918 -25.08 -15.41 -14.37
C GLU A 918 -26.17 -15.56 -13.30
N GLU A 919 -25.80 -15.48 -12.02
CA GLU A 919 -26.74 -15.59 -10.90
C GLU A 919 -27.76 -14.46 -10.87
N MET A 920 -27.36 -13.20 -11.13
CA MET A 920 -28.29 -12.06 -11.27
C MET A 920 -29.37 -12.30 -12.34
N LEU A 921 -29.00 -12.93 -13.46
CA LEU A 921 -29.92 -13.26 -14.56
C LEU A 921 -30.76 -14.50 -14.27
N ARG A 922 -30.18 -15.50 -13.58
CA ARG A 922 -30.81 -16.79 -13.25
C ARG A 922 -31.86 -16.68 -12.13
N SER A 923 -31.62 -15.83 -11.13
CA SER A 923 -32.53 -15.62 -9.99
C SER A 923 -33.60 -14.54 -10.25
N GLY A 924 -33.39 -13.68 -11.25
CA GLY A 924 -34.15 -12.44 -11.45
C GLY A 924 -34.05 -11.46 -10.28
N ALA A 925 -33.05 -11.57 -9.39
CA ALA A 925 -32.90 -10.71 -8.22
C ALA A 925 -31.52 -10.73 -7.54
N VAL A 926 -31.22 -9.65 -6.83
CA VAL A 926 -30.13 -9.56 -5.85
C VAL A 926 -30.69 -9.31 -4.46
N HIS A 927 -29.83 -9.34 -3.44
CA HIS A 927 -30.19 -8.94 -2.08
C HIS A 927 -29.34 -7.75 -1.63
N ASN A 928 -29.92 -6.78 -0.94
CA ASN A 928 -29.16 -5.64 -0.44
C ASN A 928 -28.48 -5.91 0.92
N ALA A 929 -27.78 -4.91 1.46
CA ALA A 929 -27.12 -4.99 2.77
C ALA A 929 -28.06 -5.29 3.96
N ALA A 930 -29.37 -5.05 3.84
CA ALA A 930 -30.39 -5.44 4.82
C ALA A 930 -30.97 -6.86 4.59
N ASN A 931 -30.50 -7.57 3.56
CA ASN A 931 -31.03 -8.83 3.02
C ASN A 931 -32.39 -8.71 2.30
N ASN A 932 -32.85 -7.50 1.96
CA ASN A 932 -34.07 -7.32 1.16
C ASN A 932 -33.83 -7.73 -0.30
N ARG A 933 -34.77 -8.46 -0.91
CA ARG A 933 -34.72 -8.85 -2.33
C ARG A 933 -34.99 -7.63 -3.24
N ILE A 934 -34.05 -7.30 -4.12
CA ILE A 934 -34.21 -6.34 -5.21
C ILE A 934 -34.46 -7.13 -6.50
N PRO A 935 -35.62 -6.96 -7.17
CA PRO A 935 -35.88 -7.59 -8.46
C PRO A 935 -35.00 -7.00 -9.57
N ILE A 936 -34.54 -7.86 -10.47
CA ILE A 936 -33.83 -7.54 -11.71
C ILE A 936 -34.68 -8.16 -12.83
N ASP A 937 -35.88 -7.63 -13.03
CA ASP A 937 -36.93 -8.26 -13.85
C ASP A 937 -37.10 -7.62 -15.24
N ASP A 938 -36.78 -6.34 -15.37
CA ASP A 938 -36.86 -5.59 -16.64
C ASP A 938 -35.87 -6.13 -17.70
N PRO A 939 -36.31 -6.37 -18.95
CA PRO A 939 -35.43 -6.71 -20.06
C PRO A 939 -34.25 -5.75 -20.27
N ALA A 940 -34.40 -4.45 -20.03
CA ALA A 940 -33.29 -3.50 -20.19
C ALA A 940 -32.26 -3.62 -19.04
N GLN A 941 -32.70 -3.79 -17.78
CA GLN A 941 -31.83 -4.20 -16.67
C GLN A 941 -31.08 -5.51 -16.99
N LYS A 942 -31.78 -6.55 -17.47
CA LYS A 942 -31.18 -7.85 -17.82
C LYS A 942 -30.12 -7.71 -18.93
N ALA A 943 -30.42 -6.92 -19.97
CA ALA A 943 -29.45 -6.61 -21.04
C ALA A 943 -28.23 -5.84 -20.51
N ALA A 944 -28.43 -4.88 -19.60
CA ALA A 944 -27.35 -4.11 -18.98
C ALA A 944 -26.46 -4.98 -18.06
N VAL A 945 -27.04 -5.93 -17.30
CA VAL A 945 -26.28 -6.92 -16.54
C VAL A 945 -25.45 -7.78 -17.49
N ALA A 946 -26.02 -8.35 -18.55
CA ALA A 946 -25.28 -9.17 -19.50
C ALA A 946 -24.07 -8.40 -20.11
N ALA A 947 -24.30 -7.16 -20.52
CA ALA A 947 -23.31 -6.28 -21.14
C ALA A 947 -22.22 -5.74 -20.18
N ALA A 948 -22.44 -5.78 -18.86
CA ALA A 948 -21.55 -5.19 -17.86
C ALA A 948 -20.11 -5.74 -17.93
N ARG A 949 -19.13 -4.84 -17.83
CA ARG A 949 -17.69 -5.15 -17.88
C ARG A 949 -16.93 -4.75 -16.63
N ALA A 950 -17.51 -3.88 -15.79
CA ALA A 950 -16.94 -3.49 -14.51
C ALA A 950 -17.99 -3.54 -13.39
N CYS A 951 -17.53 -3.58 -12.13
CA CYS A 951 -18.37 -3.47 -10.95
C CYS A 951 -19.26 -2.22 -10.95
N GLU A 952 -18.79 -1.10 -11.52
CA GLU A 952 -19.60 0.11 -11.64
C GLU A 952 -20.85 -0.10 -12.50
N ASP A 953 -20.79 -0.95 -13.53
CA ASP A 953 -21.93 -1.20 -14.41
C ASP A 953 -23.04 -1.97 -13.67
N LEU A 954 -22.69 -3.02 -12.93
CA LEU A 954 -23.66 -3.76 -12.12
C LEU A 954 -24.22 -2.89 -10.99
N TYR A 955 -23.37 -2.10 -10.33
CA TYR A 955 -23.84 -1.14 -9.33
C TYR A 955 -24.78 -0.09 -9.95
N ARG A 956 -24.57 0.33 -11.21
CA ARG A 956 -25.44 1.28 -11.93
C ARG A 956 -26.81 0.68 -12.29
N VAL A 957 -26.92 -0.65 -12.42
CA VAL A 957 -28.21 -1.35 -12.61
C VAL A 957 -28.98 -1.49 -11.29
N VAL A 958 -28.28 -1.79 -10.18
CA VAL A 958 -28.92 -2.07 -8.87
C VAL A 958 -29.15 -0.80 -8.03
N GLY A 959 -28.27 0.20 -8.12
CA GLY A 959 -28.34 1.48 -7.42
C GLY A 959 -27.74 1.50 -6.01
N GLU A 960 -27.78 0.39 -5.27
CA GLU A 960 -27.28 0.24 -3.89
C GLU A 960 -26.31 -0.93 -3.69
N ASP A 961 -25.75 -1.06 -2.48
CA ASP A 961 -24.83 -2.14 -2.09
C ASP A 961 -25.56 -3.48 -2.02
N PHE A 962 -25.07 -4.49 -2.75
CA PHE A 962 -25.79 -5.76 -2.93
C PHE A 962 -24.89 -7.01 -2.89
N TRP A 963 -25.54 -8.17 -2.83
CA TRP A 963 -24.92 -9.48 -2.94
C TRP A 963 -25.81 -10.50 -3.66
N ILE A 964 -25.17 -11.52 -4.22
CA ILE A 964 -25.79 -12.78 -4.67
C ILE A 964 -25.11 -13.96 -3.97
N VAL A 965 -25.64 -15.17 -4.13
CA VAL A 965 -25.10 -16.40 -3.55
C VAL A 965 -24.61 -17.31 -4.66
N THR A 966 -23.41 -17.88 -4.54
CA THR A 966 -23.02 -19.01 -5.37
C THR A 966 -23.88 -20.22 -4.99
N PRO A 967 -24.53 -20.90 -5.94
CA PRO A 967 -25.32 -22.09 -5.63
C PRO A 967 -24.39 -23.23 -5.21
N CYS A 968 -24.79 -24.02 -4.21
CA CYS A 968 -24.11 -25.27 -3.85
C CYS A 968 -25.14 -26.41 -3.76
N HIS A 969 -25.11 -27.37 -4.67
CA HIS A 969 -26.04 -28.51 -4.61
C HIS A 969 -25.75 -29.45 -3.42
N SER A 970 -26.81 -29.86 -2.73
CA SER A 970 -26.80 -30.83 -1.63
C SER A 970 -26.53 -32.27 -2.14
N MET A 971 -25.89 -33.10 -1.31
CA MET A 971 -25.84 -34.56 -1.46
C MET A 971 -26.89 -35.27 -0.59
N VAL A 972 -27.33 -34.63 0.50
CA VAL A 972 -28.32 -35.18 1.45
C VAL A 972 -29.76 -35.07 0.91
N ASP A 973 -30.06 -33.99 0.20
CA ASP A 973 -31.38 -33.67 -0.36
C ASP A 973 -31.26 -33.42 -1.88
N PRO A 974 -31.42 -34.47 -2.73
CA PRO A 974 -31.24 -34.42 -4.19
C PRO A 974 -32.22 -33.51 -4.94
N GLY A 975 -32.01 -32.20 -4.83
CA GLY A 975 -32.81 -31.15 -5.43
C GLY A 975 -32.59 -29.80 -4.75
N LYS A 976 -32.24 -29.82 -3.46
CA LYS A 976 -31.91 -28.64 -2.65
C LYS A 976 -30.62 -27.96 -3.16
N VAL A 977 -30.69 -26.63 -3.26
CA VAL A 977 -29.55 -25.76 -3.47
C VAL A 977 -29.30 -25.00 -2.18
N LEU A 978 -28.15 -25.25 -1.56
CA LEU A 978 -27.70 -24.62 -0.33
C LEU A 978 -27.17 -23.21 -0.60
N GLU A 979 -27.16 -22.39 0.45
CA GLU A 979 -26.43 -21.12 0.44
C GLU A 979 -24.92 -21.42 0.37
N GLY A 980 -24.30 -21.24 -0.79
CA GLY A 980 -22.84 -21.32 -0.96
C GLY A 980 -22.14 -20.11 -0.34
N THR A 981 -21.31 -19.44 -1.13
CA THR A 981 -20.59 -18.23 -0.72
C THR A 981 -21.27 -17.01 -1.32
N ARG A 982 -21.44 -15.92 -0.55
CA ARG A 982 -21.99 -14.66 -1.10
C ARG A 982 -20.93 -13.93 -1.91
N LEU A 983 -21.25 -13.55 -3.13
CA LEU A 983 -20.48 -12.56 -3.89
C LEU A 983 -21.07 -11.18 -3.60
N THR A 984 -20.29 -10.30 -2.99
CA THR A 984 -20.77 -8.99 -2.50
C THR A 984 -20.13 -7.85 -3.29
N LEU A 985 -20.94 -6.86 -3.66
CA LEU A 985 -20.50 -5.63 -4.32
C LEU A 985 -20.93 -4.40 -3.49
N VAL A 986 -19.95 -3.73 -2.89
CA VAL A 986 -20.14 -2.56 -2.02
C VAL A 986 -19.38 -1.35 -2.56
N LYS A 987 -19.98 -0.17 -2.53
CA LYS A 987 -19.39 1.09 -3.00
C LYS A 987 -18.53 1.74 -1.91
N THR A 988 -17.27 2.02 -2.25
CA THR A 988 -16.29 2.63 -1.34
C THR A 988 -15.89 4.04 -1.82
N PRO A 989 -15.22 4.85 -0.99
CA PRO A 989 -14.72 6.16 -1.41
C PRO A 989 -13.67 6.15 -2.53
N THR A 990 -13.12 4.98 -2.91
CA THR A 990 -12.00 4.86 -3.88
C THR A 990 -12.28 3.91 -5.05
N GLY A 991 -13.52 3.45 -5.19
CA GLY A 991 -13.94 2.41 -6.13
C GLY A 991 -14.92 1.44 -5.47
N PHE A 992 -14.82 0.15 -5.79
CA PHE A 992 -15.74 -0.88 -5.28
C PHE A 992 -15.00 -1.97 -4.51
N ASP A 993 -15.64 -2.47 -3.45
CA ASP A 993 -15.34 -3.77 -2.88
C ASP A 993 -16.14 -4.82 -3.66
N PHE A 994 -15.43 -5.62 -4.44
CA PHE A 994 -15.94 -6.89 -4.89
C PHE A 994 -15.24 -7.97 -4.06
N ALA A 995 -16.01 -8.80 -3.37
CA ALA A 995 -15.51 -9.72 -2.36
C ALA A 995 -16.34 -11.00 -2.29
N ILE A 996 -15.74 -12.05 -1.72
CA ILE A 996 -16.49 -13.17 -1.18
C ILE A 996 -16.80 -12.92 0.30
N ARG A 997 -18.00 -13.30 0.74
CA ARG A 997 -18.41 -13.38 2.15
C ARG A 997 -19.17 -14.67 2.41
N THR A 998 -18.81 -15.39 3.47
CA THR A 998 -19.47 -16.67 3.80
C THR A 998 -19.95 -16.62 5.23
N PRO A 999 -21.24 -16.31 5.46
CA PRO A 999 -21.78 -16.13 6.81
C PRO A 999 -22.02 -17.49 7.48
N GLY A 1000 -21.56 -17.66 8.71
CA GLY A 1000 -21.87 -18.81 9.54
C GLY A 1000 -23.16 -18.58 10.32
N THR A 1001 -24.31 -18.52 9.64
CA THR A 1001 -25.63 -18.46 10.32
C THR A 1001 -26.01 -19.85 10.88
N PRO A 1002 -26.86 -19.94 11.93
CA PRO A 1002 -27.21 -21.23 12.52
C PRO A 1002 -27.97 -22.18 11.58
N SER A 1003 -28.81 -21.64 10.68
CA SER A 1003 -29.51 -22.43 9.66
C SER A 1003 -28.53 -23.04 8.65
N ARG A 1004 -27.62 -22.22 8.14
CA ARG A 1004 -26.57 -22.65 7.22
C ARG A 1004 -25.58 -23.60 7.89
N TRP A 1005 -25.31 -23.42 9.19
CA TRP A 1005 -24.53 -24.38 9.97
C TRP A 1005 -25.19 -25.76 9.97
N ALA A 1006 -26.49 -25.85 10.30
CA ALA A 1006 -27.21 -27.12 10.32
C ALA A 1006 -27.22 -27.81 8.94
N ASP A 1007 -27.37 -27.05 7.85
CA ASP A 1007 -27.28 -27.58 6.48
C ASP A 1007 -25.91 -28.21 6.21
N TYR A 1008 -24.80 -27.48 6.39
CA TYR A 1008 -23.47 -28.02 6.08
C TYR A 1008 -22.95 -29.04 7.11
N ASP A 1009 -23.42 -29.02 8.35
CA ASP A 1009 -23.13 -30.07 9.34
C ASP A 1009 -23.71 -31.41 8.89
N ALA A 1010 -24.90 -31.41 8.27
CA ALA A 1010 -25.49 -32.59 7.63
C ALA A 1010 -24.71 -33.05 6.39
N GLU A 1011 -24.36 -32.15 5.45
CA GLU A 1011 -23.56 -32.53 4.27
C GLU A 1011 -22.18 -33.09 4.65
N MET A 1012 -21.50 -32.46 5.61
CA MET A 1012 -20.19 -32.90 6.10
C MET A 1012 -20.26 -34.25 6.84
N THR A 1013 -21.37 -34.52 7.53
CA THR A 1013 -21.61 -35.81 8.20
C THR A 1013 -21.89 -36.90 7.17
N ALA A 1014 -22.78 -36.66 6.20
CA ALA A 1014 -23.07 -37.61 5.13
C ALA A 1014 -21.84 -37.90 4.24
N ALA A 1015 -21.02 -36.89 3.93
CA ALA A 1015 -19.75 -37.07 3.21
C ALA A 1015 -18.69 -37.83 4.03
N TRP A 1016 -18.75 -37.76 5.36
CA TRP A 1016 -17.88 -38.53 6.26
C TRP A 1016 -18.33 -40.00 6.35
N GLU A 1017 -19.63 -40.25 6.37
CA GLU A 1017 -20.21 -41.60 6.38
C GLU A 1017 -20.01 -42.31 5.03
N ASP A 1018 -20.22 -41.63 3.91
CA ASP A 1018 -19.85 -42.06 2.54
C ASP A 1018 -18.37 -42.50 2.46
N LEU A 1019 -17.45 -41.69 3.01
CA LEU A 1019 -16.04 -42.07 3.09
C LEU A 1019 -15.80 -43.31 3.97
N CYS A 1020 -16.44 -43.40 5.14
CA CYS A 1020 -16.32 -44.55 6.03
C CYS A 1020 -16.84 -45.84 5.40
N LEU A 1021 -17.93 -45.79 4.62
CA LEU A 1021 -18.48 -46.92 3.89
C LEU A 1021 -17.52 -47.42 2.81
N VAL A 1022 -16.97 -46.51 2.00
CA VAL A 1022 -16.00 -46.83 0.93
C VAL A 1022 -14.71 -47.47 1.49
N VAL A 1023 -14.34 -47.19 2.75
CA VAL A 1023 -13.24 -47.88 3.45
C VAL A 1023 -13.71 -49.24 4.00
N GLY A 1024 -14.88 -49.31 4.64
CA GLY A 1024 -15.42 -50.55 5.21
C GLY A 1024 -15.64 -51.68 4.19
N GLU A 1025 -16.05 -51.33 2.96
CA GLU A 1025 -16.11 -52.26 1.81
C GLU A 1025 -14.79 -53.00 1.52
N LYS A 1026 -13.64 -52.48 1.98
CA LYS A 1026 -12.30 -53.05 1.74
C LYS A 1026 -11.64 -53.67 2.97
N MET A 1027 -12.31 -53.64 4.12
CA MET A 1027 -11.86 -54.27 5.36
C MET A 1027 -12.42 -55.70 5.53
N GLN A 1028 -13.25 -56.18 4.59
CA GLN A 1028 -13.71 -57.57 4.53
C GLN A 1028 -12.57 -58.53 4.14
N GLY A 1029 -11.67 -58.82 5.08
CA GLY A 1029 -10.51 -59.67 4.87
C GLY A 1029 -9.48 -59.74 6.01
N GLY A 1030 -9.63 -58.99 7.11
CA GLY A 1030 -8.75 -59.10 8.29
C GLY A 1030 -7.35 -58.49 8.13
N ALA A 1031 -7.15 -57.68 7.10
CA ALA A 1031 -5.93 -56.91 6.88
C ALA A 1031 -6.21 -55.73 5.96
N TRP A 1032 -6.12 -54.51 6.49
CA TRP A 1032 -6.27 -53.28 5.73
C TRP A 1032 -5.32 -53.24 4.52
N ARG A 1033 -5.80 -52.76 3.35
CA ARG A 1033 -5.03 -52.63 2.10
C ARG A 1033 -5.37 -51.31 1.37
N PRO A 1034 -4.42 -50.71 0.62
CA PRO A 1034 -4.68 -49.48 -0.12
C PRO A 1034 -5.76 -49.70 -1.18
N PRO A 1035 -6.69 -48.76 -1.39
CA PRO A 1035 -7.66 -48.86 -2.46
C PRO A 1035 -6.95 -48.76 -3.82
N LEU A 1036 -7.25 -49.68 -4.73
CA LEU A 1036 -6.61 -49.81 -6.05
C LEU A 1036 -7.67 -49.94 -7.16
N GLY A 1037 -7.28 -49.60 -8.39
CA GLY A 1037 -8.19 -49.67 -9.54
C GLY A 1037 -9.47 -48.83 -9.32
N PRO A 1038 -10.67 -49.34 -9.65
CA PRO A 1038 -11.92 -48.60 -9.46
C PRO A 1038 -12.20 -48.14 -8.02
N SER A 1039 -11.71 -48.83 -6.98
CA SER A 1039 -11.93 -48.40 -5.59
C SER A 1039 -11.10 -47.18 -5.21
N MET A 1040 -9.92 -46.98 -5.83
CA MET A 1040 -9.15 -45.73 -5.70
C MET A 1040 -9.97 -44.53 -6.16
N ALA A 1041 -10.64 -44.64 -7.31
CA ALA A 1041 -11.44 -43.54 -7.87
C ALA A 1041 -12.67 -43.19 -7.01
N ARG A 1042 -13.31 -44.18 -6.36
CA ARG A 1042 -14.38 -43.95 -5.38
C ARG A 1042 -13.84 -43.24 -4.13
N PHE A 1043 -12.75 -43.75 -3.55
CA PHE A 1043 -12.11 -43.16 -2.36
C PHE A 1043 -11.65 -41.71 -2.61
N GLN A 1044 -10.98 -41.45 -3.74
CA GLN A 1044 -10.59 -40.10 -4.16
C GLN A 1044 -11.79 -39.14 -4.27
N ARG A 1045 -12.93 -39.61 -4.80
CA ARG A 1045 -14.17 -38.80 -4.87
C ARG A 1045 -14.79 -38.55 -3.50
N ALA A 1046 -14.85 -39.53 -2.60
CA ALA A 1046 -15.35 -39.33 -1.23
C ALA A 1046 -14.49 -38.32 -0.44
N VAL A 1047 -13.16 -38.43 -0.52
CA VAL A 1047 -12.22 -37.46 0.08
C VAL A 1047 -12.39 -36.06 -0.51
N LEU A 1048 -12.58 -35.93 -1.83
CA LEU A 1048 -12.89 -34.64 -2.46
C LEU A 1048 -14.28 -34.09 -2.08
N ARG A 1049 -15.26 -34.95 -1.80
CA ARG A 1049 -16.63 -34.53 -1.42
C ARG A 1049 -16.64 -33.82 -0.07
N LEU A 1050 -15.91 -34.36 0.91
CA LEU A 1050 -15.63 -33.67 2.19
C LEU A 1050 -14.95 -32.32 1.97
N ALA A 1051 -13.95 -32.25 1.08
CA ALA A 1051 -13.26 -30.99 0.77
C ALA A 1051 -14.19 -29.96 0.11
N TYR A 1052 -15.04 -30.38 -0.83
CA TYR A 1052 -16.02 -29.54 -1.52
C TYR A 1052 -17.02 -28.88 -0.55
N TYR A 1053 -17.62 -29.67 0.34
CA TYR A 1053 -18.54 -29.13 1.34
C TYR A 1053 -17.82 -28.30 2.40
N TRP A 1054 -16.61 -28.66 2.83
CA TRP A 1054 -15.83 -27.85 3.77
C TRP A 1054 -15.45 -26.46 3.22
N TYR A 1055 -15.00 -26.38 1.96
CA TYR A 1055 -14.64 -25.11 1.33
C TYR A 1055 -15.85 -24.23 1.02
N ASN A 1056 -17.03 -24.81 0.78
CA ASN A 1056 -18.27 -24.04 0.71
C ASN A 1056 -18.76 -23.61 2.10
N PHE A 1057 -18.70 -24.48 3.11
CA PHE A 1057 -19.14 -24.21 4.48
C PHE A 1057 -18.39 -23.03 5.12
N MET A 1058 -17.06 -23.04 5.05
CA MET A 1058 -16.17 -22.05 5.67
C MET A 1058 -16.44 -21.76 7.17
N PRO A 1059 -16.50 -22.77 8.06
CA PRO A 1059 -16.97 -22.62 9.45
C PRO A 1059 -15.96 -21.99 10.43
N LEU A 1060 -14.86 -21.40 9.92
CA LEU A 1060 -13.79 -20.80 10.71
C LEU A 1060 -13.67 -19.31 10.42
N ALA A 1061 -13.39 -18.52 11.45
CA ALA A 1061 -13.10 -17.09 11.30
C ALA A 1061 -11.93 -16.81 10.35
N ARG A 1062 -10.91 -17.69 10.39
CA ARG A 1062 -9.77 -17.75 9.45
C ARG A 1062 -9.26 -19.19 9.30
N GLY A 1063 -8.55 -19.46 8.20
CA GLY A 1063 -7.74 -20.68 8.03
C GLY A 1063 -8.41 -21.85 7.31
N THR A 1064 -9.70 -21.78 6.98
CA THR A 1064 -10.49 -22.83 6.32
C THR A 1064 -9.76 -23.55 5.19
N ALA A 1065 -9.23 -22.83 4.20
CA ALA A 1065 -8.59 -23.42 3.02
C ALA A 1065 -7.41 -24.35 3.38
N MET A 1066 -6.58 -23.91 4.31
CA MET A 1066 -5.43 -24.68 4.79
C MET A 1066 -5.87 -25.92 5.58
N VAL A 1067 -6.87 -25.77 6.46
CA VAL A 1067 -7.40 -26.87 7.28
C VAL A 1067 -8.02 -27.97 6.40
N GLY A 1068 -8.81 -27.60 5.39
CA GLY A 1068 -9.42 -28.56 4.46
C GLY A 1068 -8.40 -29.36 3.67
N TYR A 1069 -7.35 -28.70 3.16
CA TYR A 1069 -6.29 -29.37 2.43
C TYR A 1069 -5.44 -30.28 3.34
N VAL A 1070 -5.20 -29.87 4.59
CA VAL A 1070 -4.52 -30.71 5.60
C VAL A 1070 -5.31 -31.99 5.89
N VAL A 1071 -6.64 -31.90 6.10
CA VAL A 1071 -7.47 -33.10 6.30
C VAL A 1071 -7.51 -33.96 5.04
N MET A 1072 -7.59 -33.37 3.84
CA MET A 1072 -7.51 -34.10 2.57
C MET A 1072 -6.23 -34.94 2.47
N LEU A 1073 -5.05 -34.36 2.79
CA LEU A 1073 -3.79 -35.12 2.84
C LEU A 1073 -3.80 -36.21 3.92
N ALA A 1074 -4.39 -35.93 5.08
CA ALA A 1074 -4.47 -36.86 6.20
C ALA A 1074 -5.31 -38.10 5.89
N LEU A 1075 -6.42 -37.94 5.17
CA LEU A 1075 -7.30 -39.05 4.78
C LEU A 1075 -6.62 -39.96 3.75
N PHE A 1076 -5.86 -39.42 2.79
CA PHE A 1076 -5.00 -40.22 1.93
C PHE A 1076 -3.93 -40.96 2.75
N LEU A 1077 -3.27 -40.28 3.70
CA LEU A 1077 -2.22 -40.87 4.53
C LEU A 1077 -2.74 -41.97 5.47
N ALA A 1078 -3.93 -41.82 6.04
CA ALA A 1078 -4.62 -42.86 6.82
C ALA A 1078 -4.83 -44.12 5.99
N ALA A 1079 -5.19 -43.95 4.71
CA ALA A 1079 -5.31 -45.03 3.74
C ALA A 1079 -3.96 -45.48 3.11
N GLN A 1080 -2.82 -45.25 3.78
CA GLN A 1080 -1.46 -45.52 3.28
C GLN A 1080 -1.21 -45.04 1.84
N LEU A 1081 -1.77 -43.89 1.46
CA LEU A 1081 -1.54 -43.23 0.19
C LEU A 1081 -0.79 -41.90 0.39
N GLN A 1082 -0.07 -41.46 -0.63
CA GLN A 1082 0.66 -40.20 -0.64
C GLN A 1082 0.38 -39.39 -1.91
N VAL A 1083 0.19 -38.07 -1.75
CA VAL A 1083 0.12 -37.12 -2.86
C VAL A 1083 1.55 -36.72 -3.26
N THR A 1084 1.96 -37.12 -4.46
CA THR A 1084 3.37 -37.06 -4.93
C THR A 1084 3.71 -35.85 -5.79
N ALA A 1085 2.72 -35.19 -6.39
CA ALA A 1085 2.90 -33.92 -7.10
C ALA A 1085 2.60 -32.71 -6.18
N THR A 1086 3.07 -31.52 -6.57
CA THR A 1086 2.58 -30.24 -6.04
C THR A 1086 1.31 -29.81 -6.79
N ILE A 1087 0.54 -28.90 -6.20
CA ILE A 1087 -0.64 -28.29 -6.85
C ILE A 1087 -0.19 -27.58 -8.15
N PRO A 1088 -0.90 -27.73 -9.29
CA PRO A 1088 -0.51 -27.09 -10.54
C PRO A 1088 -0.54 -25.56 -10.45
N PRO A 1089 0.33 -24.84 -11.19
CA PRO A 1089 0.23 -23.39 -11.32
C PRO A 1089 -1.18 -22.97 -11.76
N LYS A 1090 -1.69 -21.90 -11.12
CA LYS A 1090 -3.07 -21.37 -11.24
C LYS A 1090 -4.19 -22.18 -10.56
N LEU A 1091 -4.04 -23.47 -10.23
CA LEU A 1091 -5.10 -24.22 -9.55
C LEU A 1091 -5.19 -23.79 -8.07
N GLN A 1092 -6.37 -23.36 -7.61
CA GLN A 1092 -6.67 -23.06 -6.21
C GLN A 1092 -7.89 -23.89 -5.79
N VAL A 1093 -7.66 -24.98 -5.05
CA VAL A 1093 -8.66 -26.03 -4.77
C VAL A 1093 -9.85 -25.51 -3.96
N ASP A 1094 -9.61 -24.60 -3.02
CA ASP A 1094 -10.66 -23.90 -2.28
C ASP A 1094 -11.53 -23.02 -3.21
N TRP A 1095 -10.92 -22.29 -4.15
CA TRP A 1095 -11.65 -21.49 -5.12
C TRP A 1095 -12.38 -22.32 -6.19
N GLU A 1096 -11.85 -23.48 -6.57
CA GLU A 1096 -12.57 -24.41 -7.44
C GLU A 1096 -13.85 -24.93 -6.79
N ALA A 1097 -13.89 -25.12 -5.47
CA ALA A 1097 -15.10 -25.52 -4.76
C ALA A 1097 -16.08 -24.35 -4.57
N ILE A 1098 -15.59 -23.17 -4.20
CA ILE A 1098 -16.40 -21.95 -3.98
C ILE A 1098 -17.05 -21.44 -5.28
N LEU A 1099 -16.36 -21.60 -6.42
CA LEU A 1099 -16.80 -21.15 -7.75
C LEU A 1099 -17.24 -22.32 -8.66
N SER A 1100 -17.76 -23.41 -8.07
CA SER A 1100 -18.42 -24.51 -8.79
C SER A 1100 -19.76 -24.83 -8.13
N SER A 1101 -20.83 -24.90 -8.92
CA SER A 1101 -22.18 -25.14 -8.40
C SER A 1101 -22.44 -26.58 -7.94
N ARG A 1102 -21.64 -27.53 -8.43
CA ARG A 1102 -21.78 -28.97 -8.23
C ARG A 1102 -20.43 -29.61 -7.94
N PHE A 1103 -20.49 -30.67 -7.14
CA PHE A 1103 -19.36 -31.54 -6.84
C PHE A 1103 -18.71 -32.12 -8.12
N GLU A 1104 -19.50 -32.47 -9.14
CA GLU A 1104 -19.01 -33.00 -10.42
C GLU A 1104 -18.07 -32.02 -11.15
N THR A 1105 -18.42 -30.73 -11.16
CA THR A 1105 -17.61 -29.68 -11.79
C THR A 1105 -16.31 -29.47 -11.03
N PHE A 1106 -16.38 -29.39 -9.70
CA PHE A 1106 -15.21 -29.30 -8.83
C PHE A 1106 -14.27 -30.51 -8.97
N ALA A 1107 -14.83 -31.71 -8.92
CA ALA A 1107 -14.07 -32.95 -9.10
C ALA A 1107 -13.46 -33.01 -10.51
N GLY A 1108 -14.16 -32.55 -11.54
CA GLY A 1108 -13.65 -32.44 -12.91
C GLY A 1108 -12.45 -31.50 -13.05
N ALA A 1109 -12.39 -30.43 -12.25
CA ALA A 1109 -11.23 -29.52 -12.22
C ALA A 1109 -10.03 -30.09 -11.44
N VAL A 1110 -10.27 -30.82 -10.35
CA VAL A 1110 -9.20 -31.26 -9.41
C VAL A 1110 -8.67 -32.66 -9.69
N MET A 1111 -9.52 -33.60 -10.10
CA MET A 1111 -9.13 -35.00 -10.36
C MET A 1111 -8.06 -35.20 -11.44
N PRO A 1112 -8.01 -34.43 -12.56
CA PRO A 1112 -6.97 -34.61 -13.59
C PRO A 1112 -5.55 -34.45 -13.07
N TRP A 1113 -5.37 -33.66 -12.00
CA TRP A 1113 -4.10 -33.56 -11.27
C TRP A 1113 -4.05 -34.56 -10.09
N LEU A 1114 -5.08 -34.62 -9.25
CA LEU A 1114 -5.03 -35.38 -8.00
C LEU A 1114 -4.93 -36.90 -8.24
N ALA A 1115 -5.74 -37.44 -9.16
CA ALA A 1115 -5.85 -38.88 -9.38
C ALA A 1115 -4.52 -39.56 -9.75
N PRO A 1116 -3.72 -39.07 -10.73
CA PRO A 1116 -2.39 -39.62 -11.01
C PRO A 1116 -1.33 -39.26 -9.96
N SER A 1117 -1.59 -38.26 -9.10
CA SER A 1117 -0.66 -37.84 -8.05
C SER A 1117 -0.73 -38.71 -6.80
N VAL A 1118 -1.86 -39.38 -6.56
CA VAL A 1118 -2.10 -40.26 -5.40
C VAL A 1118 -1.55 -41.65 -5.68
N THR A 1119 -0.56 -42.08 -4.89
CA THR A 1119 0.12 -43.38 -5.04
C THR A 1119 0.23 -44.11 -3.70
N PRO A 1120 0.42 -45.44 -3.68
CA PRO A 1120 0.74 -46.17 -2.45
C PRO A 1120 1.98 -45.63 -1.74
N LEU A 1121 1.94 -45.66 -0.41
CA LEU A 1121 3.02 -45.23 0.47
C LEU A 1121 4.10 -46.33 0.57
N THR A 1122 5.26 -46.10 -0.04
CA THR A 1122 6.32 -47.13 -0.17
C THR A 1122 7.32 -47.16 0.99
N ASP A 1123 7.76 -46.00 1.48
CA ASP A 1123 8.57 -45.83 2.70
C ASP A 1123 8.48 -44.36 3.17
N PRO A 1124 8.21 -44.06 4.45
CA PRO A 1124 7.75 -44.97 5.50
C PRO A 1124 6.24 -45.20 5.41
N ALA A 1125 5.80 -46.45 5.58
CA ALA A 1125 4.39 -46.75 5.87
C ALA A 1125 3.97 -46.10 7.20
N LEU A 1126 2.70 -45.71 7.35
CA LEU A 1126 2.19 -44.96 8.50
C LEU A 1126 2.54 -45.58 9.88
N PRO A 1127 2.51 -46.92 10.08
CA PRO A 1127 2.91 -47.52 11.36
C PRO A 1127 4.40 -47.35 11.70
N SER A 1128 5.23 -46.99 10.72
CA SER A 1128 6.66 -46.69 10.88
C SER A 1128 6.97 -45.17 10.93
N ILE A 1129 5.94 -44.32 10.89
CA ILE A 1129 6.02 -42.89 11.18
C ILE A 1129 5.89 -42.71 12.71
N PRO A 1130 6.81 -41.99 13.38
CA PRO A 1130 6.76 -41.80 14.83
C PRO A 1130 5.41 -41.27 15.36
N SER A 1131 4.91 -41.89 16.42
CA SER A 1131 3.65 -41.49 17.10
C SER A 1131 3.76 -40.07 17.67
N LEU A 1132 2.91 -39.12 17.25
CA LEU A 1132 2.98 -37.75 17.75
C LEU A 1132 2.76 -37.64 19.27
N PRO A 1133 1.75 -38.28 19.89
CA PRO A 1133 1.58 -38.26 21.35
C PRO A 1133 2.80 -38.77 22.14
N THR A 1134 3.64 -39.61 21.53
CA THR A 1134 4.87 -40.13 22.15
C THR A 1134 6.06 -39.18 21.96
N HIS A 1135 6.21 -38.59 20.76
CA HIS A 1135 7.40 -37.84 20.37
C HIS A 1135 7.27 -36.32 20.57
N LEU A 1136 6.04 -35.81 20.58
CA LEU A 1136 5.67 -34.42 20.85
C LEU A 1136 4.58 -34.37 21.94
N PRO A 1137 4.86 -34.88 23.17
CA PRO A 1137 3.82 -35.16 24.17
C PRO A 1137 3.13 -33.92 24.75
N SER A 1138 3.68 -32.72 24.57
CA SER A 1138 3.18 -31.49 25.18
C SER A 1138 3.16 -30.30 24.22
N VAL A 1139 2.41 -29.26 24.60
CA VAL A 1139 2.36 -27.98 23.86
C VAL A 1139 3.76 -27.38 23.67
N ALA A 1140 4.63 -27.46 24.69
CA ALA A 1140 6.04 -27.06 24.61
C ALA A 1140 6.78 -27.79 23.47
N ALA A 1141 6.63 -29.11 23.37
CA ALA A 1141 7.28 -29.91 22.34
C ALA A 1141 6.77 -29.55 20.94
N ALA A 1142 5.47 -29.34 20.77
CA ALA A 1142 4.86 -28.90 19.52
C ALA A 1142 5.38 -27.52 19.07
N VAL A 1143 5.43 -26.52 19.98
CA VAL A 1143 5.96 -25.18 19.68
C VAL A 1143 7.46 -25.24 19.36
N ALA A 1144 8.24 -26.08 20.05
CA ALA A 1144 9.65 -26.30 19.74
C ALA A 1144 9.85 -26.93 18.35
N ALA A 1145 9.07 -27.96 18.00
CA ALA A 1145 9.10 -28.60 16.68
C ALA A 1145 8.79 -27.61 15.54
N LEU A 1146 7.76 -26.78 15.71
CA LEU A 1146 7.39 -25.69 14.79
C LEU A 1146 8.45 -24.56 14.72
N SER A 1147 9.35 -24.47 15.70
CA SER A 1147 10.38 -23.41 15.82
C SER A 1147 11.81 -23.91 15.61
N THR A 1148 11.96 -25.17 15.19
CA THR A 1148 13.23 -25.82 14.85
C THR A 1148 13.58 -25.49 13.39
N PRO A 1149 14.83 -25.13 13.04
CA PRO A 1149 15.22 -24.96 11.64
C PRO A 1149 14.99 -26.27 10.85
N PRO A 1150 14.60 -26.24 9.56
CA PRO A 1150 14.72 -27.44 8.73
C PRO A 1150 16.18 -27.88 8.70
N THR A 1151 16.44 -29.17 8.88
CA THR A 1151 17.75 -29.76 8.56
C THR A 1151 18.07 -29.43 7.11
N SER A 1152 19.31 -29.04 6.85
CA SER A 1152 19.67 -28.44 5.56
C SER A 1152 19.48 -29.42 4.43
N SER A 1153 18.42 -29.24 3.64
CA SER A 1153 18.53 -29.53 2.22
C SER A 1153 19.78 -28.81 1.72
N ARG A 1154 20.67 -29.51 1.01
CA ARG A 1154 21.72 -28.85 0.24
C ARG A 1154 21.11 -27.67 -0.50
N SER A 1155 21.80 -26.52 -0.50
CA SER A 1155 21.40 -25.36 -1.28
C SER A 1155 20.96 -25.81 -2.67
N PRO A 1156 19.78 -25.39 -3.17
CA PRO A 1156 19.42 -25.71 -4.54
C PRO A 1156 20.54 -25.17 -5.43
N VAL A 1157 21.26 -26.08 -6.08
CA VAL A 1157 22.33 -25.70 -7.00
C VAL A 1157 21.67 -24.82 -8.05
N PRO A 1158 22.12 -23.57 -8.26
CA PRO A 1158 21.49 -22.70 -9.23
C PRO A 1158 21.54 -23.41 -10.59
N ALA A 1159 20.37 -23.55 -11.22
CA ALA A 1159 20.27 -24.20 -12.52
C ALA A 1159 21.25 -23.52 -13.47
N ARG A 1160 22.22 -24.29 -13.98
CA ARG A 1160 23.12 -23.82 -15.03
C ARG A 1160 22.39 -23.95 -16.36
N SER A 1161 22.39 -22.85 -17.12
CA SER A 1161 21.68 -22.61 -18.40
C SER A 1161 20.19 -22.88 -18.33
#